data_AF-A0A936XW69-F1
#
_entry.id   AF-A0A936XW69-F1
#
_cell.length_a   1.000
_cell.length_b   1.000
_cell.length_c   1.000
_cell.angle_alpha   90.00
_cell.angle_beta   90.00
_cell.angle_gamma   90.00
#
_symmetry.space_group_name_H-M   'P 1'
#
loop_
_entity.id
_entity.type
_entity.pdbx_description
1 polymer ?
#
loop_
_entity_poly.entity_id
_entity_poly.type
_entity_poly.pdbx_seq_one_letter_code
_entity_poly.pdbx_strand_id
1 'polypeptide(L)'
;MYCNCTIYNKSKNAQDAGAVAVIMVNNVPGASIVMGGGPDATIIIPAVMISDVDGALIAAQLASNVNVTLAGTAAGTLQLDGDIDNGIIAHEFFHGVSNRLTGGPANVSCLGNSEQAGEGWSDYMALMITTNWATASINDGFNIKRPIGNYAFGYPTTGPGIRAYPYSTNMTVNPLTYSDVPAAVVPHGVGTVFCTALWEMTWQLIQTAGITSNVFNSSGTGGNVIAFKLVMEGLKLQPCSPGFLNARDAILQADVNLYAGAHTCAIWTAFAKRGMGFSAVQGSSSNNNDQTPAFDLPPACLATTAPVVTINQAASQADPASTSPINFTVVFDQPVTGFATGDVTLAGTAGATTGTVTGGPTTYNVAVSGMTACGTVIATIPAGVCQNASAQTNVASTSTDNTVTFNLAAPNVTINQAAAQADPTGATPIIFTAVFDQAVTGFATGDVTLSGTAGANSAVVSGGPTTYTITVSGMTGTGTVIPSIAAGVCQNACAQTNTASTSTDNSVTYNAPATCTNVDPVPNQIVCNNAATTAVNFTSGTPGTTFSWVNNTPSIGLAANGTGNIPSFIATNATAAPVVATITVTPVLTVVTPTTTTFNFTGAAQTFTVPTGVTSINFTALGAEGGSGATGTNNGGTVAGGAGGRGSRATGTLAVTPGQVLNIFVGGAGGTPTAGFNGGGAGGNANAGGGGGASDVRFPGAATADRILTAAGGGGGGRGGCEGILGAPGAGGAGGNGDGNGSNGANSGTFGGGFAGGGFGAIGTAFGAEGIGCAGFLGAPGIAASGAAGGNGGAGQSCCCFNFQSIPGGGGGGGGQLGGGGGGGGSAGTVACQGNDKGAGGGGAGGTSYTGGVTAGAITTNIQTGNGQVVLNYNVTTVCNGPTSAFTITVNPTATVNVIAPQTLCAGSPTTAVNFTSPTPNVVFNWTNNTPAIGLAAAGTGNIPSFIAQNPGNTPLVATITVTPLVPVGGSIPGGPVSFIIQQALQYLEQVLAVVLVVQPILIHLIFQCLVFQPLVLVYSQLH
;
A
#
# COMPACT_ATOMS: atom_id res chain seq x y z
N MET A 1 31.89 89.44 -22.94
CA MET A 1 31.74 88.24 -22.08
C MET A 1 30.73 87.31 -22.74
N TYR A 2 31.22 86.39 -23.58
CA TYR A 2 30.36 85.38 -24.21
C TYR A 2 30.09 84.27 -23.20
N CYS A 3 28.81 84.02 -22.90
CA CYS A 3 28.34 83.01 -21.95
C CYS A 3 28.67 81.59 -22.45
N ASN A 4 29.70 80.97 -21.92
CA ASN A 4 30.04 79.57 -22.17
C ASN A 4 29.29 78.65 -21.19
N CYS A 5 27.96 78.56 -21.32
CA CYS A 5 27.15 77.66 -20.51
C CYS A 5 27.01 76.29 -21.20
N THR A 6 27.95 75.40 -20.91
CA THR A 6 27.97 74.00 -21.38
C THR A 6 26.78 73.20 -20.85
N ILE A 7 26.47 72.09 -21.52
CA ILE A 7 25.39 71.16 -21.14
C ILE A 7 25.54 70.68 -19.69
N TYR A 8 26.75 70.32 -19.25
CA TYR A 8 26.97 69.88 -17.85
C TYR A 8 26.72 71.00 -16.82
N ASN A 9 27.10 72.25 -17.11
CA ASN A 9 26.85 73.39 -16.21
C ASN A 9 25.34 73.63 -16.02
N LYS A 10 24.55 73.43 -17.09
CA LYS A 10 23.08 73.53 -17.01
C LYS A 10 22.50 72.46 -16.10
N SER A 11 22.97 71.22 -16.20
CA SER A 11 22.53 70.12 -15.35
C SER A 11 22.92 70.32 -13.89
N LYS A 12 24.15 70.76 -13.61
CA LYS A 12 24.62 71.07 -12.26
C LYS A 12 23.84 72.22 -11.62
N ASN A 13 23.59 73.29 -12.38
CA ASN A 13 22.79 74.42 -11.89
C ASN A 13 21.33 74.01 -11.59
N ALA A 14 20.73 73.14 -12.42
CA ALA A 14 19.40 72.61 -12.16
C ALA A 14 19.37 71.75 -10.88
N GLN A 15 20.38 70.89 -10.69
CA GLN A 15 20.54 70.12 -9.46
C GLN A 15 20.68 71.00 -8.22
N ASP A 16 21.54 72.03 -8.27
CA ASP A 16 21.76 72.93 -7.14
C ASP A 16 20.53 73.79 -6.82
N ALA A 17 19.67 74.00 -7.82
CA ALA A 17 18.35 74.61 -7.66
C ALA A 17 17.27 73.63 -7.14
N GLY A 18 17.64 72.38 -6.83
CA GLY A 18 16.76 71.37 -6.25
C GLY A 18 16.02 70.49 -7.27
N ALA A 19 16.38 70.53 -8.56
CA ALA A 19 15.80 69.62 -9.53
C ALA A 19 16.19 68.17 -9.19
N VAL A 20 15.25 67.24 -9.32
CA VAL A 20 15.50 65.80 -9.14
C VAL A 20 15.89 65.09 -10.44
N ALA A 21 15.75 65.78 -11.58
CA ALA A 21 16.14 65.33 -12.92
C ALA A 21 16.17 66.49 -13.91
N VAL A 22 16.77 66.31 -15.09
CA VAL A 22 16.84 67.30 -16.16
C VAL A 22 16.38 66.72 -17.49
N ILE A 23 15.44 67.40 -18.15
CA ILE A 23 15.13 67.19 -19.57
C ILE A 23 15.75 68.35 -20.34
N MET A 24 16.76 68.06 -21.15
CA MET A 24 17.42 69.02 -21.99
C MET A 24 16.83 69.00 -23.40
N VAL A 25 16.30 70.12 -23.83
CA VAL A 25 15.77 70.25 -25.20
C VAL A 25 16.90 70.70 -26.12
N ASN A 26 17.08 69.99 -27.23
CA ASN A 26 17.97 70.44 -28.29
C ASN A 26 17.44 71.79 -28.81
N ASN A 27 18.27 72.83 -28.76
CA ASN A 27 17.89 74.18 -29.16
C ASN A 27 18.14 74.46 -30.66
N VAL A 28 18.56 73.44 -31.41
CA VAL A 28 18.70 73.44 -32.86
C VAL A 28 17.67 72.48 -33.45
N PRO A 29 16.98 72.84 -34.55
CA PRO A 29 16.00 71.96 -35.19
C PRO A 29 16.57 70.59 -35.57
N GLY A 30 15.93 69.52 -35.10
CA GLY A 30 16.31 68.14 -35.43
C GLY A 30 16.31 67.18 -34.24
N ALA A 31 16.83 65.98 -34.48
CA ALA A 31 16.94 64.94 -33.47
C ALA A 31 17.71 65.40 -32.22
N SER A 32 17.55 64.67 -31.11
CA SER A 32 18.41 64.86 -29.94
C SER A 32 19.88 64.69 -30.33
N ILE A 33 20.76 65.47 -29.69
CA ILE A 33 22.21 65.32 -29.85
C ILE A 33 22.78 64.59 -28.63
N VAL A 34 23.98 64.01 -28.80
CA VAL A 34 24.70 63.43 -27.66
C VAL A 34 25.06 64.56 -26.71
N MET A 35 24.66 64.43 -25.44
CA MET A 35 25.09 65.34 -24.39
C MET A 35 26.59 65.12 -24.15
N GLY A 36 27.43 66.02 -24.67
CA GLY A 36 28.87 65.98 -24.41
C GLY A 36 29.14 66.05 -22.90
N GLY A 37 29.68 64.97 -22.34
CA GLY A 37 29.96 64.84 -20.91
C GLY A 37 31.33 65.42 -20.54
N GLY A 38 31.36 66.22 -19.48
CA GLY A 38 32.57 66.50 -18.71
C GLY A 38 32.53 65.71 -17.39
N PRO A 39 33.67 65.37 -16.79
CA PRO A 39 33.77 64.39 -15.70
C PRO A 39 33.36 64.93 -14.31
N ASP A 40 32.33 65.78 -14.25
CA ASP A 40 31.85 66.31 -12.96
C ASP A 40 30.98 65.28 -12.24
N ALA A 41 31.65 64.41 -11.47
CA ALA A 41 31.05 63.37 -10.65
C ALA A 41 30.12 63.89 -9.53
N THR A 42 29.99 65.21 -9.36
CA THR A 42 29.06 65.81 -8.38
C THR A 42 27.65 65.98 -8.92
N ILE A 43 27.41 65.77 -10.23
CA ILE A 43 26.07 65.69 -10.81
C ILE A 43 25.51 64.28 -10.54
N ILE A 44 24.52 64.20 -9.67
CA ILE A 44 23.89 62.95 -9.19
C ILE A 44 22.43 62.79 -9.64
N ILE A 45 21.87 63.77 -10.34
CA ILE A 45 20.51 63.70 -10.89
C ILE A 45 20.52 63.21 -12.34
N PRO A 46 19.54 62.39 -12.76
CA PRO A 46 19.44 61.93 -14.14
C PRO A 46 19.17 63.09 -15.10
N ALA A 47 19.80 63.03 -16.28
CA ALA A 47 19.60 63.98 -17.36
C ALA A 47 19.34 63.25 -18.68
N VAL A 48 18.40 63.75 -19.50
CA VAL A 48 18.12 63.24 -20.84
C VAL A 48 18.11 64.38 -21.85
N MET A 49 18.52 64.13 -23.09
CA MET A 49 18.32 65.09 -24.18
C MET A 49 17.24 64.63 -25.15
N ILE A 50 16.35 65.54 -25.52
CA ILE A 50 15.26 65.31 -26.46
C ILE A 50 15.34 66.27 -27.65
N SER A 51 14.61 65.94 -28.72
CA SER A 51 14.51 66.79 -29.91
C SER A 51 13.87 68.14 -29.58
N ASP A 52 14.08 69.13 -30.45
CA ASP A 52 13.38 70.41 -30.35
C ASP A 52 11.86 70.26 -30.48
N VAL A 53 11.41 69.34 -31.34
CA VAL A 53 9.99 69.03 -31.58
C VAL A 53 9.31 68.47 -30.33
N ASP A 54 9.90 67.44 -29.71
CA ASP A 54 9.33 66.84 -28.49
C ASP A 54 9.43 67.80 -27.30
N GLY A 55 10.51 68.59 -27.23
CA GLY A 55 10.68 69.62 -26.23
C GLY A 55 9.62 70.71 -26.30
N ALA A 56 9.23 71.13 -27.51
CA ALA A 56 8.14 72.08 -27.71
C ALA A 56 6.79 71.53 -27.23
N LEU A 57 6.52 70.23 -27.46
CA LEU A 57 5.30 69.57 -26.98
C LEU A 57 5.25 69.53 -25.45
N ILE A 58 6.36 69.21 -24.78
CA ILE A 58 6.44 69.18 -23.32
C ILE A 58 6.33 70.61 -22.75
N ALA A 59 7.05 71.57 -23.35
CA ALA A 59 7.02 72.96 -22.92
C ALA A 59 5.62 73.58 -22.97
N ALA A 60 4.82 73.25 -24.00
CA ALA A 60 3.43 73.68 -24.11
C ALA A 60 2.52 73.14 -22.99
N GLN A 61 2.90 72.03 -22.35
CA GLN A 61 2.12 71.40 -21.29
C GLN A 61 2.58 71.82 -19.88
N LEU A 62 3.74 72.47 -19.73
CA LEU A 62 4.31 72.83 -18.41
C LEU A 62 3.39 73.75 -17.57
N ALA A 63 2.53 74.55 -18.20
CA ALA A 63 1.55 75.39 -17.50
C ALA A 63 0.43 74.58 -16.81
N SER A 64 0.29 73.28 -17.12
CA SER A 64 -0.81 72.41 -16.69
C SER A 64 -0.42 71.41 -15.58
N ASN A 65 0.75 71.55 -14.95
CA ASN A 65 1.30 70.59 -13.97
C ASN A 65 1.32 69.14 -14.47
N VAL A 66 2.25 68.84 -15.38
CA VAL A 66 2.42 67.51 -15.98
C VAL A 66 3.28 66.61 -15.09
N ASN A 67 2.84 65.38 -14.84
CA ASN A 67 3.70 64.34 -14.27
C ASN A 67 4.50 63.68 -15.40
N VAL A 68 5.83 63.68 -15.29
CA VAL A 68 6.75 63.06 -16.25
C VAL A 68 7.52 61.94 -15.55
N THR A 69 7.63 60.79 -16.21
CA THR A 69 8.48 59.67 -15.77
C THR A 69 9.67 59.56 -16.71
N LEU A 70 10.87 59.72 -16.17
CA LEU A 70 12.12 59.43 -16.88
C LEU A 70 12.45 57.96 -16.71
N ALA A 71 12.15 57.15 -17.73
CA ALA A 71 12.53 55.75 -17.76
C ALA A 71 13.99 55.61 -18.23
N GLY A 72 14.89 55.44 -17.27
CA GLY A 72 16.31 55.14 -17.48
C GLY A 72 16.83 54.33 -16.29
N THR A 73 17.96 53.64 -16.45
CA THR A 73 18.60 52.85 -15.39
C THR A 73 18.77 53.70 -14.13
N ALA A 74 18.31 53.17 -12.99
CA ALA A 74 18.30 53.86 -11.72
C ALA A 74 19.70 54.37 -11.34
N ALA A 75 19.77 55.59 -10.77
CA ALA A 75 21.00 56.10 -10.17
C ALA A 75 21.54 55.05 -9.17
N GLY A 76 22.75 54.55 -9.43
CA GLY A 76 23.37 53.47 -8.64
C GLY A 76 23.53 52.11 -9.34
N THR A 77 23.05 51.96 -10.59
CA THR A 77 23.50 50.84 -11.45
C THR A 77 24.82 51.23 -12.14
N LEU A 78 25.87 50.42 -11.98
CA LEU A 78 27.16 50.62 -12.65
C LEU A 78 26.91 50.70 -14.16
N GLN A 79 27.21 51.84 -14.81
CA GLN A 79 27.42 51.82 -16.24
C GLN A 79 28.69 51.00 -16.48
N LEU A 80 28.53 49.81 -17.07
CA LEU A 80 29.64 48.96 -17.41
C LEU A 80 30.33 49.56 -18.63
N ASP A 81 31.62 49.79 -18.50
CA ASP A 81 32.43 50.43 -19.54
C ASP A 81 32.54 49.51 -20.76
N GLY A 82 31.99 49.95 -21.89
CA GLY A 82 32.02 49.20 -23.14
C GLY A 82 33.44 48.91 -23.61
N ASP A 83 34.43 49.71 -23.20
CA ASP A 83 35.84 49.53 -23.56
C ASP A 83 36.45 48.28 -22.91
N ILE A 84 35.79 47.71 -21.89
CA ILE A 84 36.20 46.46 -21.23
C ILE A 84 35.55 45.23 -21.90
N ASP A 85 34.55 45.42 -22.76
CA ASP A 85 34.01 44.34 -23.60
C ASP A 85 34.92 44.14 -24.82
N ASN A 86 35.80 43.14 -24.74
CA ASN A 86 36.68 42.77 -25.84
C ASN A 86 35.93 42.48 -27.15
N GLY A 87 34.66 42.08 -27.10
CA GLY A 87 33.83 41.90 -28.29
C GLY A 87 33.52 43.22 -28.99
N ILE A 88 33.20 44.27 -28.24
CA ILE A 88 32.92 45.62 -28.77
C ILE A 88 34.20 46.23 -29.34
N ILE A 89 35.30 46.24 -28.57
CA ILE A 89 36.58 46.80 -29.05
C ILE A 89 37.07 46.10 -30.32
N ALA A 90 36.95 44.77 -30.37
CA ALA A 90 37.29 44.02 -31.58
C ALA A 90 36.41 44.44 -32.76
N HIS A 91 35.08 44.48 -32.57
CA HIS A 91 34.13 44.87 -33.60
C HIS A 91 34.49 46.23 -34.22
N GLU A 92 34.70 47.26 -33.39
CA GLU A 92 35.03 48.61 -33.87
C GLU A 92 36.38 48.65 -34.60
N PHE A 93 37.39 47.93 -34.10
CA PHE A 93 38.68 47.83 -34.77
C PHE A 93 38.56 47.20 -36.16
N PHE A 94 37.73 46.18 -36.30
CA PHE A 94 37.56 45.45 -37.55
C PHE A 94 36.68 46.16 -38.58
N HIS A 95 35.95 47.22 -38.22
CA HIS A 95 35.47 48.19 -39.21
C HIS A 95 36.63 48.87 -39.95
N GLY A 96 37.69 49.24 -39.23
CA GLY A 96 38.88 49.83 -39.84
C GLY A 96 39.56 48.87 -40.82
N VAL A 97 39.65 47.59 -40.46
CA VAL A 97 40.23 46.53 -41.30
C VAL A 97 39.39 46.29 -42.56
N SER A 98 38.08 46.03 -42.39
CA SER A 98 37.20 45.71 -43.52
C SER A 98 37.08 46.86 -44.52
N ASN A 99 36.97 48.12 -44.05
CA ASN A 99 36.94 49.29 -44.94
C ASN A 99 38.26 49.53 -45.68
N ARG A 100 39.43 49.17 -45.10
CA ARG A 100 40.74 49.36 -45.75
C ARG A 100 41.08 48.24 -46.73
N LEU A 101 40.61 47.02 -46.50
CA LEU A 101 40.90 45.90 -47.39
C LEU A 101 39.94 45.87 -48.59
N THR A 102 38.66 46.15 -48.37
CA THR A 102 37.63 46.13 -49.42
C THR A 102 37.88 47.22 -50.46
N GLY A 103 38.00 46.87 -51.74
CA GLY A 103 38.28 47.84 -52.80
C GLY A 103 39.67 48.49 -52.75
N GLY A 104 40.54 48.02 -51.84
CA GLY A 104 41.93 48.44 -51.69
C GLY A 104 42.15 49.60 -50.70
N PRO A 105 43.39 49.75 -50.19
CA PRO A 105 43.71 50.64 -49.06
C PRO A 105 43.51 52.13 -49.33
N ALA A 106 43.39 52.53 -50.60
CA ALA A 106 43.15 53.91 -51.00
C ALA A 106 41.67 54.32 -50.95
N ASN A 107 40.73 53.37 -50.81
CA ASN A 107 39.30 53.63 -50.80
C ASN A 107 38.64 53.04 -49.54
N VAL A 108 38.21 53.91 -48.62
CA VAL A 108 37.62 53.50 -47.32
C VAL A 108 36.09 53.63 -47.29
N SER A 109 35.45 53.88 -48.42
CA SER A 109 33.99 54.08 -48.52
C SER A 109 33.29 52.92 -49.24
N CYS A 110 33.94 51.77 -49.33
CA CYS A 110 33.45 50.64 -50.11
C CYS A 110 32.35 49.81 -49.44
N LEU A 111 32.01 50.05 -48.17
CA LEU A 111 31.01 49.29 -47.41
C LEU A 111 29.82 50.16 -46.96
N GLY A 112 29.28 50.95 -47.89
CA GLY A 112 28.14 51.84 -47.66
C GLY A 112 26.85 51.48 -48.41
N ASN A 113 26.83 50.40 -49.19
CA ASN A 113 25.67 49.96 -49.97
C ASN A 113 24.63 49.22 -49.11
N SER A 114 23.38 49.10 -49.58
CA SER A 114 22.27 48.57 -48.77
C SER A 114 22.45 47.10 -48.33
N GLU A 115 23.10 46.27 -49.17
CA GLU A 115 23.36 44.85 -48.91
C GLU A 115 24.80 44.59 -48.39
N GLN A 116 25.42 45.59 -47.75
CA GLN A 116 26.81 45.49 -47.29
C GLN A 116 26.98 44.55 -46.07
N ALA A 117 28.12 43.87 -46.00
CA ALA A 117 28.46 42.89 -44.95
C ALA A 117 29.42 43.40 -43.85
N GLY A 118 29.72 44.71 -43.83
CA GLY A 118 30.51 45.50 -42.86
C GLY A 118 30.37 45.07 -41.42
N GLU A 119 29.16 45.21 -40.90
CA GLU A 119 28.78 44.81 -39.54
C GLU A 119 29.02 43.31 -39.30
N GLY A 120 28.81 42.50 -40.34
CA GLY A 120 29.01 41.06 -40.29
C GLY A 120 30.49 40.65 -40.23
N TRP A 121 31.37 41.32 -40.97
CA TRP A 121 32.82 41.10 -40.84
C TRP A 121 33.30 41.48 -39.45
N SER A 122 32.86 42.61 -38.90
CA SER A 122 33.26 43.05 -37.57
C SER A 122 32.81 42.10 -36.47
N ASP A 123 31.56 41.65 -36.48
CA ASP A 123 31.06 40.62 -35.54
C ASP A 123 31.82 39.31 -35.69
N TYR A 124 32.05 38.84 -36.92
CA TYR A 124 32.79 37.58 -37.16
C TYR A 124 34.21 37.64 -36.58
N MET A 125 34.93 38.75 -36.80
CA MET A 125 36.28 38.89 -36.27
C MET A 125 36.29 38.96 -34.74
N ALA A 126 35.32 39.66 -34.14
CA ALA A 126 35.14 39.67 -32.69
C ALA A 126 34.91 38.24 -32.15
N LEU A 127 34.06 37.44 -32.80
CA LEU A 127 33.86 36.03 -32.44
C LEU A 127 35.16 35.23 -32.52
N MET A 128 35.90 35.36 -33.63
CA MET A 128 37.13 34.59 -33.85
C MET A 128 38.18 34.86 -32.78
N ILE A 129 38.39 36.12 -32.39
CA ILE A 129 39.46 36.45 -31.43
C ILE A 129 39.05 36.28 -29.96
N THR A 130 37.74 36.35 -29.66
CA THR A 130 37.24 36.16 -28.28
C THR A 130 36.92 34.71 -27.95
N THR A 131 36.96 33.80 -28.95
CA THR A 131 36.83 32.36 -28.72
C THR A 131 38.09 31.80 -28.08
N ASN A 132 37.93 31.06 -26.97
CA ASN A 132 39.03 30.31 -26.38
C ASN A 132 39.28 29.00 -27.16
N TRP A 133 40.08 29.08 -28.22
CA TRP A 133 40.38 27.95 -29.10
C TRP A 133 41.20 26.83 -28.43
N ALA A 134 41.87 27.10 -27.30
CA ALA A 134 42.64 26.09 -26.58
C ALA A 134 41.75 25.05 -25.88
N THR A 135 40.52 25.43 -25.55
CA THR A 135 39.53 24.57 -24.88
C THR A 135 38.32 24.25 -25.77
N ALA A 136 38.28 24.78 -26.99
CA ALA A 136 37.17 24.56 -27.91
C ALA A 136 37.14 23.10 -28.39
N SER A 137 35.93 22.55 -28.47
CA SER A 137 35.64 21.25 -29.09
C SER A 137 35.04 21.45 -30.48
N ILE A 138 35.21 20.46 -31.35
CA ILE A 138 34.73 20.49 -32.75
C ILE A 138 33.21 20.74 -32.87
N ASN A 139 32.43 20.42 -31.85
CA ASN A 139 30.97 20.59 -31.82
C ASN A 139 30.48 21.88 -31.15
N ASP A 140 31.38 22.75 -30.68
CA ASP A 140 30.99 23.93 -29.91
C ASP A 140 30.18 24.94 -30.72
N GLY A 141 30.36 24.99 -32.05
CA GLY A 141 29.51 25.82 -32.92
C GLY A 141 28.02 25.50 -32.79
N PHE A 142 27.67 24.23 -32.56
CA PHE A 142 26.29 23.78 -32.38
C PHE A 142 25.84 23.90 -30.92
N ASN A 143 26.72 23.56 -29.98
CA ASN A 143 26.38 23.46 -28.56
C ASN A 143 26.45 24.78 -27.79
N ILE A 144 27.29 25.72 -28.22
CA ILE A 144 27.55 26.98 -27.51
C ILE A 144 26.96 28.15 -28.28
N LYS A 145 26.14 28.94 -27.59
CA LYS A 145 25.54 30.17 -28.11
C LYS A 145 26.51 31.34 -27.91
N ARG A 146 26.78 32.12 -28.95
CA ARG A 146 27.73 33.24 -28.88
C ARG A 146 27.05 34.60 -29.10
N PRO A 147 26.66 35.28 -28.01
CA PRO A 147 26.11 36.64 -28.08
C PRO A 147 27.22 37.69 -28.25
N ILE A 148 26.83 38.91 -28.67
CA ILE A 148 27.69 40.10 -28.74
C ILE A 148 27.18 41.14 -27.74
N GLY A 149 28.09 41.80 -27.02
CA GLY A 149 27.80 42.95 -26.15
C GLY A 149 27.21 42.63 -24.77
N ASN A 150 27.22 41.37 -24.32
CA ASN A 150 26.59 41.00 -23.04
C ASN A 150 27.19 41.75 -21.85
N TYR A 151 28.50 41.99 -21.82
CA TYR A 151 29.14 42.65 -20.68
C TYR A 151 28.67 44.10 -20.56
N ALA A 152 28.71 44.87 -21.65
CA ALA A 152 28.31 46.28 -21.64
C ALA A 152 26.83 46.49 -21.23
N PHE A 153 25.98 45.47 -21.41
CA PHE A 153 24.57 45.49 -21.03
C PHE A 153 24.26 44.77 -19.70
N GLY A 154 25.29 44.30 -18.99
CA GLY A 154 25.13 43.63 -17.69
C GLY A 154 24.44 42.27 -17.76
N TYR A 155 24.43 41.63 -18.93
CA TYR A 155 23.89 40.29 -19.11
C TYR A 155 24.89 39.21 -18.67
N PRO A 156 24.42 38.04 -18.20
CA PRO A 156 25.30 36.88 -18.01
C PRO A 156 25.92 36.46 -19.35
N THR A 157 27.00 35.67 -19.33
CA THR A 157 27.67 35.18 -20.55
C THR A 157 26.76 34.38 -21.48
N THR A 158 25.64 33.85 -20.98
CA THR A 158 24.60 33.12 -21.71
C THR A 158 23.39 33.98 -22.12
N GLY A 159 23.42 35.29 -21.83
CA GLY A 159 22.36 36.23 -22.15
C GLY A 159 22.18 36.47 -23.66
N PRO A 160 21.13 37.21 -24.05
CA PRO A 160 20.68 37.30 -25.44
C PRO A 160 21.61 38.10 -26.36
N GLY A 161 22.39 39.04 -25.83
CA GLY A 161 23.20 39.98 -26.62
C GLY A 161 22.38 41.06 -27.28
N ILE A 162 23.04 41.83 -28.15
CA ILE A 162 22.44 42.98 -28.87
C ILE A 162 21.96 42.63 -30.29
N ARG A 163 22.23 41.42 -30.78
CA ARG A 163 21.79 40.93 -32.10
C ARG A 163 20.49 40.13 -31.95
N ALA A 164 19.74 39.97 -33.04
CA ALA A 164 18.44 39.30 -33.02
C ALA A 164 18.52 37.84 -32.50
N TYR A 165 19.62 37.16 -32.81
CA TYR A 165 19.92 35.82 -32.33
C TYR A 165 21.40 35.73 -31.94
N PRO A 166 21.76 34.93 -30.92
CA PRO A 166 23.17 34.61 -30.68
C PRO A 166 23.72 33.76 -31.84
N TYR A 167 25.00 33.92 -32.15
CA TYR A 167 25.64 33.15 -33.22
C TYR A 167 25.76 31.67 -32.82
N SER A 168 25.28 30.78 -33.69
CA SER A 168 25.29 29.33 -33.50
C SER A 168 25.05 28.63 -34.85
N THR A 169 25.60 27.43 -35.02
CA THR A 169 25.31 26.57 -36.17
C THR A 169 24.01 25.77 -36.01
N ASN A 170 23.39 25.82 -34.83
CA ASN A 170 22.10 25.21 -34.58
C ASN A 170 20.99 26.12 -35.15
N MET A 171 20.31 25.66 -36.20
CA MET A 171 19.23 26.40 -36.89
C MET A 171 18.04 26.71 -35.98
N THR A 172 17.87 25.98 -34.88
CA THR A 172 16.84 26.26 -33.87
C THR A 172 17.20 27.45 -32.97
N VAL A 173 18.49 27.72 -32.81
CA VAL A 173 19.01 28.83 -32.00
C VAL A 173 19.16 30.10 -32.84
N ASN A 174 19.72 29.97 -34.03
CA ASN A 174 19.85 31.05 -34.99
C ASN A 174 19.32 30.56 -36.34
N PRO A 175 18.08 30.92 -36.70
CA PRO A 175 17.43 30.47 -37.93
C PRO A 175 17.78 31.33 -39.16
N LEU A 176 18.58 32.40 -39.01
CA LEU A 176 18.75 33.40 -40.07
C LEU A 176 19.35 32.81 -41.35
N THR A 177 18.78 33.16 -42.49
CA THR A 177 19.27 32.83 -43.83
C THR A 177 19.20 34.04 -44.75
N TYR A 178 19.70 33.89 -45.98
CA TYR A 178 19.69 34.93 -46.99
C TYR A 178 18.29 35.45 -47.35
N SER A 179 17.24 34.67 -47.07
CA SER A 179 15.83 35.12 -47.22
C SER A 179 15.43 36.21 -46.23
N ASP A 180 16.18 36.40 -45.14
CA ASP A 180 15.80 37.32 -44.06
C ASP A 180 16.40 38.72 -44.24
N VAL A 181 17.36 38.87 -45.16
CA VAL A 181 18.01 40.15 -45.49
C VAL A 181 17.03 41.27 -45.90
N PRO A 182 15.90 41.02 -46.58
CA PRO A 182 14.94 42.09 -46.89
C PRO A 182 14.26 42.72 -45.67
N ALA A 183 14.05 41.91 -44.63
CA ALA A 183 13.41 42.34 -43.39
C ALA A 183 14.41 42.83 -42.34
N ALA A 184 15.70 42.72 -42.62
CA ALA A 184 16.76 43.04 -41.68
C ALA A 184 17.04 44.55 -41.62
N VAL A 185 17.31 45.05 -40.41
CA VAL A 185 17.66 46.47 -40.20
C VAL A 185 19.05 46.75 -40.77
N VAL A 186 19.16 47.70 -41.70
CA VAL A 186 20.45 48.12 -42.25
C VAL A 186 21.13 49.10 -41.27
N PRO A 187 22.43 48.95 -40.95
CA PRO A 187 23.32 47.89 -41.44
C PRO A 187 23.38 46.63 -40.54
N HIS A 188 23.09 46.77 -39.24
CA HIS A 188 23.42 45.77 -38.22
C HIS A 188 22.71 44.40 -38.42
N GLY A 189 21.43 44.42 -38.74
CA GLY A 189 20.64 43.23 -39.01
C GLY A 189 21.12 42.52 -40.28
N VAL A 190 21.42 43.27 -41.34
CA VAL A 190 21.98 42.72 -42.59
C VAL A 190 23.31 42.04 -42.30
N GLY A 191 24.25 42.72 -41.64
CA GLY A 191 25.53 42.11 -41.26
C GLY A 191 25.40 40.89 -40.35
N THR A 192 24.40 40.84 -39.47
CA THR A 192 24.13 39.67 -38.62
C THR A 192 23.85 38.42 -39.47
N VAL A 193 23.12 38.55 -40.58
CA VAL A 193 22.86 37.41 -41.50
C VAL A 193 24.17 36.93 -42.13
N PHE A 194 25.03 37.84 -42.58
CA PHE A 194 26.31 37.46 -43.19
C PHE A 194 27.27 36.82 -42.19
N CYS A 195 27.42 37.40 -40.99
CA CYS A 195 28.25 36.84 -39.93
C CYS A 195 27.78 35.42 -39.56
N THR A 196 26.48 35.18 -39.57
CA THR A 196 25.92 33.85 -39.33
C THR A 196 26.44 32.82 -40.34
N ALA A 197 26.55 33.18 -41.63
CA ALA A 197 27.13 32.29 -42.64
C ALA A 197 28.65 32.11 -42.51
N LEU A 198 29.39 33.17 -42.15
CA LEU A 198 30.82 33.04 -41.85
C LEU A 198 31.07 32.12 -40.64
N TRP A 199 30.22 32.22 -39.61
CA TRP A 199 30.31 31.36 -38.43
C TRP A 199 30.04 29.89 -38.79
N GLU A 200 29.04 29.62 -39.63
CA GLU A 200 28.82 28.28 -40.20
C GLU A 200 30.04 27.78 -40.97
N MET A 201 30.64 28.63 -41.80
CA MET A 201 31.81 28.26 -42.59
C MET A 201 32.99 27.87 -41.70
N THR A 202 33.26 28.65 -40.65
CA THR A 202 34.32 28.33 -39.69
C THR A 202 34.12 26.95 -39.07
N TRP A 203 32.92 26.65 -38.58
CA TRP A 203 32.65 25.36 -37.97
C TRP A 203 32.64 24.22 -38.97
N GLN A 204 32.15 24.44 -40.20
CA GLN A 204 32.24 23.45 -41.26
C GLN A 204 33.69 23.10 -41.62
N LEU A 205 34.58 24.11 -41.66
CA LEU A 205 36.01 23.90 -41.86
C LEU A 205 36.65 23.18 -40.67
N ILE A 206 36.29 23.53 -39.44
CA ILE A 206 36.75 22.84 -38.22
C ILE A 206 36.36 21.37 -38.25
N GLN A 207 35.15 21.03 -38.69
CA GLN A 207 34.72 19.63 -38.81
C GLN A 207 35.62 18.85 -39.78
N THR A 208 36.12 19.50 -40.84
CA THR A 208 36.99 18.85 -41.83
C THR A 208 38.48 18.84 -41.48
N ALA A 209 38.97 19.84 -40.75
CA ALA A 209 40.40 20.08 -40.56
C ALA A 209 40.83 20.12 -39.08
N GLY A 210 39.90 19.90 -38.14
CA GLY A 210 40.15 20.00 -36.70
C GLY A 210 40.36 21.44 -36.22
N ILE A 211 40.81 21.59 -34.97
CA ILE A 211 41.05 22.88 -34.32
C ILE A 211 42.56 23.06 -34.09
N THR A 212 43.09 24.21 -34.46
CA THR A 212 44.39 24.68 -33.95
C THR A 212 44.15 25.50 -32.69
N SER A 213 44.71 25.06 -31.56
CA SER A 213 44.48 25.66 -30.25
C SER A 213 44.87 27.15 -30.15
N ASN A 214 45.89 27.57 -30.90
CA ASN A 214 46.27 28.97 -31.04
C ASN A 214 45.90 29.46 -32.45
N VAL A 215 44.80 30.22 -32.55
CA VAL A 215 44.31 30.76 -33.83
C VAL A 215 45.27 31.75 -34.50
N PHE A 216 46.22 32.31 -33.75
CA PHE A 216 47.25 33.22 -34.28
C PHE A 216 48.47 32.48 -34.85
N ASN A 217 48.52 31.14 -34.74
CA ASN A 217 49.56 30.38 -35.42
C ASN A 217 49.30 30.38 -36.92
N SER A 218 50.01 31.25 -37.66
CA SER A 218 49.88 31.37 -39.11
C SER A 218 50.28 30.11 -39.88
N SER A 219 50.95 29.14 -39.26
CA SER A 219 51.25 27.83 -39.86
C SER A 219 50.26 26.74 -39.44
N GLY A 220 49.26 27.07 -38.63
CA GLY A 220 48.21 26.14 -38.21
C GLY A 220 47.38 25.63 -39.38
N THR A 221 47.03 24.35 -39.32
CA THR A 221 46.24 23.64 -40.33
C THR A 221 44.80 23.38 -39.89
N GLY A 222 44.41 23.82 -38.69
CA GLY A 222 43.05 23.68 -38.17
C GLY A 222 42.07 24.57 -38.93
N GLY A 223 40.82 24.14 -39.01
CA GLY A 223 39.76 24.81 -39.73
C GLY A 223 39.50 26.24 -39.25
N ASN A 224 39.71 26.52 -37.95
CA ASN A 224 39.61 27.87 -37.40
C ASN A 224 40.69 28.83 -37.94
N VAL A 225 41.92 28.35 -38.16
CA VAL A 225 43.01 29.15 -38.75
C VAL A 225 42.79 29.32 -40.25
N ILE A 226 42.35 28.27 -40.93
CA ILE A 226 42.00 28.30 -42.37
C ILE A 226 40.88 29.33 -42.61
N ALA A 227 39.77 29.23 -41.87
CA ALA A 227 38.64 30.15 -41.98
C ALA A 227 39.05 31.60 -41.77
N PHE A 228 39.88 31.88 -40.74
CA PHE A 228 40.35 33.23 -40.48
C PHE A 228 41.18 33.79 -41.66
N LYS A 229 42.09 33.00 -42.22
CA LYS A 229 42.88 33.40 -43.41
C LYS A 229 42.01 33.64 -44.63
N LEU A 230 41.05 32.75 -44.88
CA LEU A 230 40.13 32.86 -46.02
C LEU A 230 39.29 34.14 -45.95
N VAL A 231 38.78 34.51 -44.78
CA VAL A 231 38.02 35.76 -44.61
C VAL A 231 38.92 36.99 -44.81
N MET A 232 40.13 36.98 -44.24
CA MET A 232 41.09 38.08 -44.40
C MET A 232 41.52 38.28 -45.85
N GLU A 233 41.67 37.19 -46.61
CA GLU A 233 42.03 37.25 -48.03
C GLU A 233 40.81 37.59 -48.90
N GLY A 234 39.63 37.06 -48.59
CA GLY A 234 38.37 37.42 -49.27
C GLY A 234 38.08 38.92 -49.20
N LEU A 235 38.31 39.56 -48.05
CA LEU A 235 38.21 41.02 -47.89
C LEU A 235 39.11 41.81 -48.87
N LYS A 236 40.27 41.27 -49.24
CA LYS A 236 41.19 41.90 -50.21
C LYS A 236 40.76 41.67 -51.65
N LEU A 237 40.08 40.55 -51.92
CA LEU A 237 39.69 40.11 -53.25
C LEU A 237 38.34 40.68 -53.70
N GLN A 238 37.44 40.94 -52.76
CA GLN A 238 36.10 41.41 -53.09
C GLN A 238 36.12 42.84 -53.69
N PRO A 239 35.18 43.15 -54.61
CA PRO A 239 35.10 44.47 -55.23
C PRO A 239 34.68 45.55 -54.21
N CYS A 240 34.74 46.81 -54.63
CA CYS A 240 34.12 47.90 -53.89
C CYS A 240 32.58 47.80 -53.98
N SER A 241 31.87 48.10 -52.89
CA SER A 241 30.41 47.94 -52.75
C SER A 241 29.89 46.53 -53.08
N PRO A 242 30.45 45.48 -52.47
CA PRO A 242 30.01 44.10 -52.70
C PRO A 242 28.64 43.84 -52.06
N GLY A 243 27.85 42.95 -52.66
CA GLY A 243 26.78 42.25 -51.96
C GLY A 243 27.28 40.93 -51.36
N PHE A 244 26.38 40.12 -50.80
CA PHE A 244 26.78 38.92 -50.05
C PHE A 244 27.42 37.84 -50.92
N LEU A 245 26.89 37.61 -52.13
CA LEU A 245 27.44 36.59 -53.01
C LEU A 245 28.80 37.01 -53.57
N ASN A 246 29.04 38.30 -53.80
CA ASN A 246 30.37 38.80 -54.15
C ASN A 246 31.39 38.52 -53.03
N ALA A 247 30.99 38.71 -51.77
CA ALA A 247 31.84 38.42 -50.62
C ALA A 247 32.10 36.91 -50.45
N ARG A 248 31.07 36.06 -50.62
CA ARG A 248 31.22 34.59 -50.65
C ARG A 248 32.19 34.15 -51.75
N ASP A 249 32.01 34.66 -52.96
CA ASP A 249 32.81 34.26 -54.12
C ASP A 249 34.27 34.71 -53.97
N ALA A 250 34.51 35.86 -53.34
CA ALA A 250 35.86 36.29 -52.96
C ALA A 250 36.52 35.34 -51.94
N ILE A 251 35.76 34.78 -50.99
CA ILE A 251 36.24 33.77 -50.04
C ILE A 251 36.55 32.44 -50.76
N LEU A 252 35.70 32.00 -51.69
CA LEU A 252 35.97 30.83 -52.53
C LEU A 252 37.24 31.04 -53.36
N GLN A 253 37.44 32.24 -53.92
CA GLN A 253 38.66 32.57 -54.64
C GLN A 253 39.89 32.61 -53.71
N ALA A 254 39.72 33.04 -52.45
CA ALA A 254 40.78 32.96 -51.45
C ALA A 254 41.21 31.51 -51.18
N ASP A 255 40.26 30.56 -51.15
CA ASP A 255 40.56 29.13 -51.01
C ASP A 255 41.34 28.58 -52.20
N VAL A 256 40.97 29.00 -53.41
CA VAL A 256 41.76 28.71 -54.61
C VAL A 256 43.18 29.26 -54.48
N ASN A 257 43.35 30.51 -54.05
CA ASN A 257 44.65 31.17 -54.00
C ASN A 257 45.57 30.61 -52.90
N LEU A 258 45.02 30.27 -51.74
CA LEU A 258 45.80 29.85 -50.57
C LEU A 258 45.93 28.33 -50.44
N TYR A 259 44.94 27.57 -50.92
CA TYR A 259 44.80 26.14 -50.68
C TYR A 259 44.45 25.34 -51.93
N ALA A 260 44.57 25.93 -53.13
CA ALA A 260 44.25 25.29 -54.39
C ALA A 260 42.81 24.73 -54.47
N GLY A 261 41.87 25.33 -53.73
CA GLY A 261 40.46 24.91 -53.73
C GLY A 261 40.16 23.73 -52.81
N ALA A 262 41.09 23.32 -51.94
CA ALA A 262 40.94 22.14 -51.09
C ALA A 262 39.73 22.20 -50.14
N HIS A 263 39.23 23.39 -49.82
CA HIS A 263 38.12 23.58 -48.88
C HIS A 263 36.82 24.05 -49.56
N THR A 264 36.80 24.11 -50.88
CA THR A 264 35.70 24.66 -51.69
C THR A 264 34.35 24.06 -51.30
N CYS A 265 34.28 22.74 -51.10
CA CYS A 265 33.01 22.09 -50.78
C CYS A 265 32.55 22.32 -49.32
N ALA A 266 33.48 22.50 -48.38
CA ALA A 266 33.14 22.90 -47.01
C ALA A 266 32.57 24.34 -46.99
N ILE A 267 33.17 25.24 -47.77
CA ILE A 267 32.70 26.63 -47.91
C ILE A 267 31.30 26.65 -48.54
N TRP A 268 31.11 25.95 -49.66
CA TRP A 268 29.79 25.83 -50.29
C TRP A 268 28.73 25.24 -49.36
N THR A 269 29.08 24.20 -48.59
CA THR A 269 28.17 23.57 -47.62
C THR A 269 27.65 24.58 -46.60
N ALA A 270 28.55 25.39 -46.04
CA ALA A 270 28.19 26.38 -45.04
C ALA A 270 27.32 27.52 -45.60
N PHE A 271 27.70 28.09 -46.74
CA PHE A 271 26.95 29.19 -47.35
C PHE A 271 25.59 28.72 -47.89
N ALA A 272 25.52 27.53 -48.49
CA ALA A 272 24.27 26.95 -48.96
C ALA A 272 23.29 26.70 -47.81
N LYS A 273 23.76 26.21 -46.65
CA LYS A 273 22.93 26.05 -45.45
C LYS A 273 22.25 27.37 -45.01
N ARG A 274 22.88 28.51 -45.29
CA ARG A 274 22.37 29.86 -44.96
C ARG A 274 21.76 30.58 -46.16
N GLY A 275 21.35 29.86 -47.21
CA GLY A 275 20.62 30.42 -48.35
C GLY A 275 21.49 31.10 -49.40
N MET A 276 22.82 31.01 -49.29
CA MET A 276 23.79 31.53 -50.26
C MET A 276 24.41 30.39 -51.09
N GLY A 277 23.57 29.45 -51.53
CA GLY A 277 23.92 28.26 -52.31
C GLY A 277 24.29 28.54 -53.76
N PHE A 278 24.56 27.47 -54.50
CA PHE A 278 25.13 27.51 -55.84
C PHE A 278 24.25 28.29 -56.84
N SER A 279 22.93 28.10 -56.78
CA SER A 279 21.98 28.78 -57.66
C SER A 279 21.42 30.11 -57.09
N ALA A 280 21.95 30.60 -55.96
CA ALA A 280 21.49 31.85 -55.36
C ALA A 280 21.82 33.05 -56.27
N VAL A 281 20.93 34.05 -56.28
CA VAL A 281 21.08 35.27 -57.08
C VAL A 281 21.14 36.47 -56.14
N GLN A 282 22.14 37.33 -56.31
CA GLN A 282 22.35 38.48 -55.41
C GLN A 282 21.40 39.64 -55.69
N GLY A 283 21.12 39.92 -56.97
CA GLY A 283 20.50 41.18 -57.36
C GLY A 283 21.51 42.35 -57.31
N SER A 284 21.05 43.55 -56.94
CA SER A 284 21.88 44.74 -56.85
C SER A 284 22.43 44.91 -55.44
N SER A 285 23.74 45.11 -55.27
CA SER A 285 24.32 45.34 -53.93
C SER A 285 23.81 46.62 -53.26
N SER A 286 23.20 47.54 -54.01
CA SER A 286 22.54 48.73 -53.49
C SER A 286 21.07 48.51 -53.07
N ASN A 287 20.58 47.27 -53.13
CA ASN A 287 19.22 46.88 -52.78
C ASN A 287 19.24 45.57 -51.99
N ASN A 288 18.79 45.58 -50.75
CA ASN A 288 18.78 44.38 -49.89
C ASN A 288 17.48 43.55 -50.00
N ASN A 289 16.67 43.77 -51.05
CA ASN A 289 15.36 43.16 -51.24
C ASN A 289 15.14 42.58 -52.67
N ASP A 290 16.20 42.39 -53.47
CA ASP A 290 16.10 41.79 -54.81
C ASP A 290 16.90 40.47 -54.99
N GLN A 291 17.48 39.97 -53.90
CA GLN A 291 18.14 38.69 -53.85
C GLN A 291 17.16 37.51 -53.89
N THR A 292 17.63 36.39 -54.43
CA THR A 292 16.94 35.10 -54.41
C THR A 292 17.81 34.06 -53.71
N PRO A 293 17.37 33.51 -52.57
CA PRO A 293 18.14 32.52 -51.82
C PRO A 293 18.12 31.15 -52.52
N ALA A 294 19.19 30.38 -52.33
CA ALA A 294 19.26 28.98 -52.72
C ALA A 294 20.07 28.15 -51.72
N PHE A 295 19.80 26.85 -51.67
CA PHE A 295 20.38 25.93 -50.68
C PHE A 295 21.12 24.75 -51.33
N ASP A 296 21.27 24.76 -52.65
CA ASP A 296 21.95 23.73 -53.42
C ASP A 296 23.47 23.87 -53.37
N LEU A 297 24.17 22.74 -53.49
CA LEU A 297 25.63 22.70 -53.64
C LEU A 297 26.01 22.59 -55.12
N PRO A 298 27.21 23.06 -55.52
CA PRO A 298 27.72 22.75 -56.84
C PRO A 298 27.80 21.23 -57.04
N PRO A 299 27.52 20.70 -58.25
CA PRO A 299 27.56 19.26 -58.51
C PRO A 299 28.87 18.56 -58.11
N ALA A 300 30.00 19.25 -58.21
CA ALA A 300 31.31 18.74 -57.82
C ALA A 300 31.49 18.56 -56.30
N CYS A 301 30.61 19.13 -55.49
CA CYS A 301 30.63 19.10 -54.03
C CYS A 301 29.59 18.17 -53.41
N LEU A 302 28.85 17.44 -54.23
CA LEU A 302 27.96 16.37 -53.77
C LEU A 302 28.81 15.12 -53.46
N ALA A 303 28.83 14.69 -52.20
CA ALA A 303 29.45 13.42 -51.78
C ALA A 303 28.92 12.27 -52.65
N THR A 304 29.81 11.39 -53.13
CA THR A 304 29.47 10.30 -54.06
C THR A 304 29.35 8.93 -53.39
N THR A 305 29.49 8.83 -52.07
CA THR A 305 29.37 7.57 -51.32
C THR A 305 28.18 7.57 -50.37
N ALA A 306 27.40 6.50 -50.42
CA ALA A 306 26.29 6.24 -49.49
C ALA A 306 26.78 6.23 -48.03
N PRO A 307 26.00 6.76 -47.06
CA PRO A 307 26.33 6.69 -45.63
C PRO A 307 26.52 5.26 -45.13
N VAL A 308 27.60 5.01 -44.41
CA VAL A 308 27.82 3.77 -43.66
C VAL A 308 27.45 4.02 -42.20
N VAL A 309 26.77 3.05 -41.59
CA VAL A 309 26.27 3.18 -40.23
C VAL A 309 26.68 2.00 -39.36
N THR A 310 26.97 2.30 -38.10
CA THR A 310 27.14 1.32 -37.02
C THR A 310 26.06 1.50 -35.98
N ILE A 311 25.61 0.41 -35.36
CA ILE A 311 24.75 0.43 -34.18
C ILE A 311 25.31 -0.54 -33.15
N ASN A 312 25.58 -0.04 -31.95
CA ASN A 312 26.10 -0.84 -30.84
C ASN A 312 25.40 -0.50 -29.53
N GLN A 313 25.43 -1.39 -28.53
CA GLN A 313 24.95 -1.04 -27.20
C GLN A 313 25.67 0.21 -26.68
N ALA A 314 24.96 1.07 -25.95
CA ALA A 314 25.52 2.31 -25.45
C ALA A 314 26.64 2.05 -24.43
N ALA A 315 27.69 2.87 -24.46
CA ALA A 315 28.77 2.78 -23.47
C ALA A 315 28.19 2.98 -22.06
N SER A 316 28.43 2.03 -21.15
CA SER A 316 27.87 1.90 -19.78
C SER A 316 26.46 1.30 -19.66
N GLN A 317 25.84 0.86 -20.75
CA GLN A 317 24.63 0.03 -20.68
C GLN A 317 24.98 -1.30 -19.97
N ALA A 318 24.20 -1.66 -18.95
CA ALA A 318 24.34 -2.97 -18.32
C ALA A 318 23.84 -4.05 -19.28
N ASP A 319 24.62 -5.13 -19.44
CA ASP A 319 24.22 -6.33 -20.15
C ASP A 319 24.60 -7.56 -19.29
N PRO A 320 23.62 -8.24 -18.65
CA PRO A 320 22.17 -8.02 -18.78
C PRO A 320 21.64 -6.74 -18.13
N ALA A 321 20.68 -6.08 -18.79
CA ALA A 321 19.90 -4.96 -18.27
C ALA A 321 18.69 -5.46 -17.46
N SER A 322 18.29 -4.74 -16.42
CA SER A 322 17.06 -5.03 -15.64
C SER A 322 16.08 -3.87 -15.59
N THR A 323 16.35 -2.80 -16.35
CA THR A 323 15.55 -1.58 -16.41
C THR A 323 15.40 -1.12 -17.85
N SER A 324 14.29 -0.43 -18.13
CA SER A 324 14.00 0.21 -19.41
C SER A 324 14.20 1.74 -19.27
N PRO A 325 14.71 2.44 -20.30
CA PRO A 325 15.03 1.95 -21.64
C PRO A 325 16.44 1.33 -21.77
N ILE A 326 16.60 0.40 -22.72
CA ILE A 326 17.91 -0.08 -23.20
C ILE A 326 18.40 0.87 -24.29
N ASN A 327 19.63 1.36 -24.19
CA ASN A 327 20.17 2.35 -25.13
C ASN A 327 21.17 1.74 -26.11
N PHE A 328 21.03 2.07 -27.39
CA PHE A 328 22.00 1.79 -28.45
C PHE A 328 22.56 3.09 -29.04
N THR A 329 23.87 3.15 -29.21
CA THR A 329 24.55 4.24 -29.91
C THR A 329 24.63 3.92 -31.40
N VAL A 330 24.12 4.83 -32.22
CA VAL A 330 24.19 4.78 -33.68
C VAL A 330 25.17 5.83 -34.17
N VAL A 331 26.08 5.44 -35.07
CA VAL A 331 27.09 6.35 -35.64
C VAL A 331 27.13 6.17 -37.16
N PHE A 332 26.83 7.25 -37.88
CA PHE A 332 27.06 7.39 -39.31
C PHE A 332 28.44 7.98 -39.57
N ASP A 333 29.09 7.55 -40.65
CA ASP A 333 30.39 8.10 -41.09
C ASP A 333 30.30 9.52 -41.68
N GLN A 334 29.09 9.98 -41.97
CA GLN A 334 28.77 11.32 -42.46
C GLN A 334 27.38 11.78 -41.99
N PRO A 335 27.09 13.10 -41.98
CA PRO A 335 25.77 13.60 -41.61
C PRO A 335 24.65 13.03 -42.50
N VAL A 336 23.57 12.59 -41.87
CA VAL A 336 22.36 12.11 -42.57
C VAL A 336 21.13 12.93 -42.19
N THR A 337 20.15 12.92 -43.08
CA THR A 337 18.81 13.47 -42.87
C THR A 337 17.77 12.36 -43.05
N GLY A 338 16.64 12.49 -42.36
CA GLY A 338 15.53 11.54 -42.47
C GLY A 338 15.54 10.38 -41.47
N PHE A 339 16.62 10.15 -40.71
CA PHE A 339 16.67 9.08 -39.70
C PHE A 339 15.76 9.38 -38.49
N ALA A 340 14.79 8.51 -38.23
CA ALA A 340 13.74 8.66 -37.23
C ALA A 340 13.38 7.32 -36.57
N THR A 341 12.48 7.35 -35.58
CA THR A 341 12.03 6.16 -34.82
C THR A 341 11.52 5.00 -35.69
N GLY A 342 10.87 5.28 -36.83
CA GLY A 342 10.38 4.24 -37.74
C GLY A 342 11.47 3.47 -38.49
N ASP A 343 12.71 3.95 -38.44
CA ASP A 343 13.84 3.43 -39.22
C ASP A 343 14.67 2.39 -38.48
N VAL A 344 14.33 2.09 -37.23
CA VAL A 344 15.01 1.09 -36.42
C VAL A 344 14.20 -0.21 -36.46
N THR A 345 14.85 -1.30 -36.85
CA THR A 345 14.28 -2.65 -36.74
C THR A 345 14.67 -3.25 -35.40
N LEU A 346 13.66 -3.57 -34.59
CA LEU A 346 13.82 -4.26 -33.31
C LEU A 346 13.56 -5.76 -33.47
N ALA A 347 14.42 -6.58 -32.88
CA ALA A 347 14.32 -8.03 -32.85
C ALA A 347 14.76 -8.58 -31.48
N GLY A 348 14.82 -9.90 -31.36
CA GLY A 348 15.18 -10.60 -30.12
C GLY A 348 13.96 -11.18 -29.39
N THR A 349 14.21 -11.84 -28.27
CA THR A 349 13.19 -12.63 -27.54
C THR A 349 12.52 -11.87 -26.39
N ALA A 350 13.03 -10.70 -25.99
CA ALA A 350 12.47 -9.93 -24.87
C ALA A 350 11.15 -9.19 -25.20
N GLY A 351 10.73 -9.19 -26.47
CA GLY A 351 9.48 -8.59 -26.92
C GLY A 351 9.48 -7.05 -26.94
N ALA A 352 10.62 -6.42 -27.21
CA ALA A 352 10.71 -4.95 -27.34
C ALA A 352 9.76 -4.42 -28.43
N THR A 353 9.06 -3.32 -28.15
CA THR A 353 8.00 -2.78 -29.05
C THR A 353 8.26 -1.35 -29.51
N THR A 354 9.11 -0.58 -28.82
CA THR A 354 9.31 0.83 -29.10
C THR A 354 10.79 1.19 -29.13
N GLY A 355 11.23 1.97 -30.11
CA GLY A 355 12.59 2.52 -30.20
C GLY A 355 12.56 4.02 -30.45
N THR A 356 12.96 4.85 -29.48
CA THR A 356 12.94 6.31 -29.63
C THR A 356 14.30 6.81 -30.11
N VAL A 357 14.34 7.50 -31.24
CA VAL A 357 15.58 8.06 -31.83
C VAL A 357 15.76 9.50 -31.38
N THR A 358 16.95 9.84 -30.86
CA THR A 358 17.34 11.19 -30.46
C THR A 358 18.78 11.48 -30.89
N GLY A 359 19.18 12.75 -30.99
CA GLY A 359 20.53 13.15 -31.40
C GLY A 359 20.61 13.56 -32.88
N GLY A 360 21.77 13.36 -33.49
CA GLY A 360 22.09 13.70 -34.88
C GLY A 360 23.11 14.84 -35.03
N PRO A 361 23.58 15.12 -36.26
CA PRO A 361 23.21 14.44 -37.50
C PRO A 361 24.05 13.19 -37.83
N THR A 362 25.12 12.93 -37.07
CA THR A 362 26.03 11.76 -37.27
C THR A 362 25.88 10.72 -36.17
N THR A 363 25.64 11.14 -34.93
CA THR A 363 25.51 10.24 -33.77
C THR A 363 24.12 10.33 -33.17
N TYR A 364 23.44 9.21 -33.03
CA TYR A 364 22.09 9.12 -32.46
C TYR A 364 22.06 8.12 -31.30
N ASN A 365 21.10 8.32 -30.38
CA ASN A 365 20.73 7.34 -29.37
C ASN A 365 19.39 6.70 -29.75
N VAL A 366 19.31 5.38 -29.68
CA VAL A 366 18.09 4.58 -29.82
C VAL A 366 17.73 4.04 -28.44
N ALA A 367 16.73 4.64 -27.80
CA ALA A 367 16.20 4.19 -26.51
C ALA A 367 15.05 3.19 -26.73
N VAL A 368 15.31 1.91 -26.46
CA VAL A 368 14.39 0.80 -26.67
C VAL A 368 13.59 0.49 -25.40
N SER A 369 12.27 0.39 -25.52
CA SER A 369 11.34 0.13 -24.44
C SER A 369 10.26 -0.91 -24.80
N GLY A 370 9.45 -1.29 -23.82
CA GLY A 370 8.32 -2.20 -24.00
C GLY A 370 8.65 -3.69 -24.04
N MET A 371 9.78 -4.11 -23.47
CA MET A 371 10.10 -5.52 -23.23
C MET A 371 9.10 -6.12 -22.23
N THR A 372 8.58 -7.31 -22.54
CA THR A 372 7.58 -8.01 -21.73
C THR A 372 8.07 -9.36 -21.20
N ALA A 373 9.25 -9.79 -21.62
CA ALA A 373 9.82 -11.08 -21.24
C ALA A 373 11.34 -11.01 -21.09
N CYS A 374 11.89 -11.99 -20.41
CA CYS A 374 13.32 -12.27 -20.40
C CYS A 374 13.79 -12.60 -21.81
N GLY A 375 14.92 -12.05 -22.25
CA GLY A 375 15.44 -12.37 -23.56
C GLY A 375 16.41 -11.35 -24.11
N THR A 376 16.69 -11.43 -25.40
CA THR A 376 17.54 -10.45 -26.07
C THR A 376 16.72 -9.31 -26.65
N VAL A 377 17.32 -8.12 -26.68
CA VAL A 377 16.90 -6.97 -27.46
C VAL A 377 17.97 -6.70 -28.50
N ILE A 378 17.59 -6.74 -29.77
CA ILE A 378 18.50 -6.54 -30.90
C ILE A 378 18.00 -5.34 -31.69
N ALA A 379 18.86 -4.36 -31.93
CA ALA A 379 18.54 -3.19 -32.74
C ALA A 379 19.38 -3.19 -34.04
N THR A 380 18.75 -2.92 -35.17
CA THR A 380 19.41 -2.80 -36.48
C THR A 380 18.83 -1.65 -37.28
N ILE A 381 19.60 -1.12 -38.22
CA ILE A 381 19.17 -0.06 -39.14
C ILE A 381 19.21 -0.62 -40.57
N PRO A 382 18.07 -0.72 -41.26
CA PRO A 382 18.03 -1.15 -42.65
C PRO A 382 18.76 -0.17 -43.58
N ALA A 383 19.15 -0.63 -44.77
CA ALA A 383 19.58 0.28 -45.84
C ALA A 383 18.39 1.10 -46.34
N GLY A 384 18.62 2.32 -46.85
CA GLY A 384 17.57 3.09 -47.52
C GLY A 384 16.79 4.05 -46.65
N VAL A 385 16.97 4.03 -45.32
CA VAL A 385 16.09 4.71 -44.36
C VAL A 385 16.43 6.18 -44.13
N CYS A 386 17.68 6.57 -44.37
CA CYS A 386 18.11 7.96 -44.30
C CYS A 386 19.10 8.27 -45.42
N GLN A 387 19.36 9.55 -45.66
CA GLN A 387 20.17 9.99 -46.80
C GLN A 387 21.15 11.09 -46.44
N ASN A 388 22.28 11.15 -47.14
CA ASN A 388 23.19 12.30 -47.08
C ASN A 388 22.66 13.49 -47.88
N ALA A 389 23.42 14.59 -47.89
CA ALA A 389 23.10 15.80 -48.66
C ALA A 389 23.00 15.57 -50.18
N SER A 390 23.60 14.49 -50.70
CA SER A 390 23.55 14.10 -52.12
C SER A 390 22.37 13.19 -52.45
N ALA A 391 21.41 13.02 -51.53
CA ALA A 391 20.29 12.09 -51.64
C ALA A 391 20.69 10.61 -51.85
N GLN A 392 21.92 10.24 -51.48
CA GLN A 392 22.33 8.85 -51.43
C GLN A 392 21.88 8.26 -50.10
N THR A 393 21.17 7.14 -50.17
CA THR A 393 20.64 6.48 -48.99
C THR A 393 21.71 5.67 -48.26
N ASN A 394 21.58 5.53 -46.93
CA ASN A 394 22.50 4.73 -46.13
C ASN A 394 22.51 3.26 -46.54
N VAL A 395 23.64 2.60 -46.32
CA VAL A 395 23.72 1.13 -46.30
C VAL A 395 23.24 0.59 -44.94
N ALA A 396 22.94 -0.71 -44.88
CA ALA A 396 22.48 -1.36 -43.65
C ALA A 396 23.56 -1.29 -42.56
N SER A 397 23.14 -1.21 -41.30
CA SER A 397 24.07 -1.10 -40.17
C SER A 397 24.97 -2.31 -40.03
N THR A 398 26.22 -2.04 -39.69
CA THR A 398 27.15 -3.02 -39.12
C THR A 398 27.20 -2.88 -37.60
N SER A 399 27.73 -3.88 -36.90
CA SER A 399 27.80 -3.89 -35.43
C SER A 399 28.96 -4.75 -34.94
N THR A 400 29.57 -4.33 -33.84
CA THR A 400 30.39 -5.19 -32.97
C THR A 400 29.56 -5.82 -31.86
N ASP A 401 28.53 -5.12 -31.38
CA ASP A 401 27.61 -5.60 -30.37
C ASP A 401 26.29 -4.82 -30.38
N ASN A 402 25.26 -5.33 -31.07
CA ASN A 402 23.92 -4.74 -31.14
C ASN A 402 22.87 -5.57 -30.40
N THR A 403 23.28 -6.39 -29.44
CA THR A 403 22.40 -7.24 -28.66
C THR A 403 22.56 -6.91 -27.19
N VAL A 404 21.46 -6.74 -26.46
CA VAL A 404 21.48 -6.59 -24.99
C VAL A 404 20.54 -7.64 -24.39
N THR A 405 20.96 -8.35 -23.36
CA THR A 405 20.10 -9.26 -22.60
C THR A 405 19.24 -8.45 -21.63
N PHE A 406 17.93 -8.66 -21.63
CA PHE A 406 16.98 -8.06 -20.70
C PHE A 406 16.47 -9.09 -19.69
N ASN A 407 16.60 -8.75 -18.41
CA ASN A 407 16.11 -9.53 -17.29
C ASN A 407 14.95 -8.79 -16.59
N LEU A 408 13.79 -9.42 -16.51
CA LEU A 408 12.73 -9.04 -15.57
C LEU A 408 13.26 -9.07 -14.14
N ALA A 409 12.77 -8.14 -13.31
CA ALA A 409 13.09 -8.06 -11.88
C ALA A 409 12.72 -9.35 -11.13
N ALA A 410 13.31 -9.54 -9.95
CA ALA A 410 13.05 -10.68 -9.09
C ALA A 410 11.57 -10.72 -8.66
N PRO A 411 10.91 -11.91 -8.61
CA PRO A 411 9.54 -12.02 -8.16
C PRO A 411 9.36 -11.54 -6.71
N ASN A 412 8.38 -10.69 -6.46
CA ASN A 412 7.89 -10.43 -5.11
C ASN A 412 6.73 -11.37 -4.79
N VAL A 413 6.62 -11.78 -3.53
CA VAL A 413 5.53 -12.66 -3.08
C VAL A 413 4.86 -12.12 -1.83
N THR A 414 3.53 -12.21 -1.82
CA THR A 414 2.72 -12.05 -0.61
C THR A 414 2.19 -13.40 -0.18
N ILE A 415 2.05 -13.63 1.13
CA ILE A 415 1.33 -14.78 1.67
C ILE A 415 0.34 -14.27 2.72
N ASN A 416 -0.93 -14.63 2.57
CA ASN A 416 -1.98 -14.23 3.51
C ASN A 416 -2.95 -15.38 3.76
N GLN A 417 -3.72 -15.34 4.84
CA GLN A 417 -4.86 -16.24 5.01
C GLN A 417 -5.82 -16.12 3.82
N ALA A 418 -6.41 -17.22 3.40
CA ALA A 418 -7.36 -17.20 2.28
C ALA A 418 -8.61 -16.39 2.66
N ALA A 419 -9.21 -15.66 1.71
CA ALA A 419 -10.31 -14.72 2.00
C ALA A 419 -11.55 -15.35 2.68
N ALA A 420 -11.76 -16.66 2.52
CA ALA A 420 -12.86 -17.40 3.16
C ALA A 420 -12.41 -18.25 4.37
N GLN A 421 -11.14 -18.17 4.75
CA GLN A 421 -10.60 -18.90 5.88
C GLN A 421 -11.15 -18.30 7.18
N ALA A 422 -11.87 -19.12 7.95
CA ALA A 422 -12.28 -18.73 9.29
C ALA A 422 -11.05 -18.57 10.19
N ASP A 423 -11.00 -17.48 10.95
CA ASP A 423 -9.99 -17.22 11.97
C ASP A 423 -10.67 -16.60 13.21
N PRO A 424 -10.71 -17.30 14.36
CA PRO A 424 -10.16 -18.64 14.61
C PRO A 424 -10.95 -19.76 13.91
N THR A 425 -10.32 -20.93 13.72
CA THR A 425 -10.96 -22.14 13.17
C THR A 425 -10.59 -23.41 13.94
N GLY A 426 -11.50 -24.37 14.03
CA GLY A 426 -11.20 -25.74 14.44
C GLY A 426 -11.10 -26.73 13.28
N ALA A 427 -11.27 -26.25 12.04
CA ALA A 427 -11.22 -27.07 10.84
C ALA A 427 -9.78 -27.20 10.30
N THR A 428 -9.47 -28.36 9.74
CA THR A 428 -8.21 -28.66 9.04
C THR A 428 -8.54 -29.17 7.63
N PRO A 429 -7.78 -28.79 6.59
CA PRO A 429 -6.59 -27.92 6.62
C PRO A 429 -6.92 -26.41 6.71
N ILE A 430 -5.99 -25.63 7.25
CA ILE A 430 -6.02 -24.16 7.19
C ILE A 430 -5.47 -23.70 5.85
N ILE A 431 -6.15 -22.75 5.19
CA ILE A 431 -5.85 -22.33 3.82
C ILE A 431 -5.24 -20.93 3.81
N PHE A 432 -4.08 -20.80 3.17
CA PHE A 432 -3.41 -19.55 2.84
C PHE A 432 -3.28 -19.40 1.33
N THR A 433 -3.15 -18.16 0.86
CA THR A 433 -2.93 -17.81 -0.54
C THR A 433 -1.60 -17.08 -0.66
N ALA A 434 -0.71 -17.60 -1.51
CA ALA A 434 0.50 -16.90 -1.93
C ALA A 434 0.31 -16.31 -3.33
N VAL A 435 0.67 -15.05 -3.51
CA VAL A 435 0.55 -14.34 -4.79
C VAL A 435 1.89 -13.74 -5.15
N PHE A 436 2.46 -14.19 -6.27
CA PHE A 436 3.61 -13.60 -6.93
C PHE A 436 3.15 -12.52 -7.91
N ASP A 437 3.93 -11.44 -8.02
CA ASP A 437 3.70 -10.37 -8.99
C ASP A 437 3.96 -10.79 -10.45
N GLN A 438 4.55 -11.96 -10.65
CA GLN A 438 4.79 -12.58 -11.95
C GLN A 438 4.84 -14.11 -11.83
N ALA A 439 4.81 -14.80 -12.98
CA ALA A 439 4.85 -16.26 -13.01
C ALA A 439 6.22 -16.78 -12.52
N VAL A 440 6.19 -17.78 -11.63
CA VAL A 440 7.37 -18.44 -11.10
C VAL A 440 7.39 -19.94 -11.40
N THR A 441 8.59 -20.50 -11.36
CA THR A 441 8.87 -21.95 -11.47
C THR A 441 9.68 -22.38 -10.26
N GLY A 442 9.53 -23.65 -9.86
CA GLY A 442 10.27 -24.23 -8.73
C GLY A 442 9.60 -24.10 -7.37
N PHE A 443 8.56 -23.27 -7.21
CA PHE A 443 7.84 -23.16 -5.93
C PHE A 443 7.07 -24.44 -5.60
N ALA A 444 7.40 -25.06 -4.47
CA ALA A 444 6.91 -26.36 -4.02
C ALA A 444 6.66 -26.39 -2.51
N THR A 445 6.09 -27.49 -2.04
CA THR A 445 5.75 -27.71 -0.62
C THR A 445 6.92 -27.48 0.35
N GLY A 446 8.15 -27.85 -0.03
CA GLY A 446 9.35 -27.69 0.81
C GLY A 446 9.78 -26.24 1.04
N ASP A 447 9.22 -25.30 0.29
CA ASP A 447 9.62 -23.88 0.31
C ASP A 447 8.81 -23.05 1.32
N VAL A 448 7.78 -23.65 1.91
CA VAL A 448 6.94 -23.03 2.95
C VAL A 448 7.49 -23.40 4.32
N THR A 449 7.91 -22.38 5.07
CA THR A 449 8.29 -22.55 6.47
C THR A 449 7.06 -22.33 7.35
N LEU A 450 6.78 -23.27 8.26
CA LEU A 450 5.69 -23.17 9.21
C LEU A 450 6.19 -22.73 10.58
N SER A 451 5.47 -21.81 11.21
CA SER A 451 5.70 -21.34 12.57
C SER A 451 4.37 -21.13 13.30
N GLY A 452 4.42 -20.64 14.55
CA GLY A 452 3.26 -20.47 15.42
C GLY A 452 3.18 -21.53 16.52
N THR A 453 2.15 -21.43 17.38
CA THR A 453 2.04 -22.24 18.60
C THR A 453 1.14 -23.47 18.46
N ALA A 454 0.39 -23.63 17.37
CA ALA A 454 -0.50 -24.78 17.16
C ALA A 454 0.24 -26.09 16.80
N GLY A 455 1.55 -26.01 16.57
CA GLY A 455 2.39 -27.18 16.24
C GLY A 455 2.11 -27.79 14.86
N ALA A 456 1.67 -26.97 13.88
CA ALA A 456 1.50 -27.42 12.50
C ALA A 456 2.80 -27.98 11.92
N ASN A 457 2.71 -29.11 11.21
CA ASN A 457 3.88 -29.86 10.72
C ASN A 457 3.83 -30.22 9.24
N SER A 458 2.75 -29.86 8.54
CA SER A 458 2.57 -30.16 7.13
C SER A 458 1.98 -28.98 6.40
N ALA A 459 2.62 -28.58 5.30
CA ALA A 459 2.06 -27.70 4.28
C ALA A 459 1.91 -28.50 2.99
N VAL A 460 0.98 -28.12 2.13
CA VAL A 460 0.89 -28.61 0.74
C VAL A 460 0.63 -27.40 -0.16
N VAL A 461 1.48 -27.24 -1.15
CA VAL A 461 1.39 -26.16 -2.15
C VAL A 461 0.69 -26.69 -3.41
N SER A 462 -0.29 -25.95 -3.91
CA SER A 462 -0.99 -26.24 -5.17
C SER A 462 -1.30 -24.95 -5.94
N GLY A 463 -1.66 -25.06 -7.22
CA GLY A 463 -1.94 -23.90 -8.08
C GLY A 463 -0.72 -23.44 -8.88
N GLY A 464 -0.61 -22.14 -9.12
CA GLY A 464 0.42 -21.52 -9.93
C GLY A 464 -0.02 -21.14 -11.35
N PRO A 465 0.84 -20.44 -12.13
CA PRO A 465 2.22 -20.08 -11.78
C PRO A 465 2.37 -18.75 -11.03
N THR A 466 1.30 -17.99 -10.81
CA THR A 466 1.33 -16.70 -10.09
C THR A 466 0.65 -16.77 -8.72
N THR A 467 -0.45 -17.52 -8.62
CA THR A 467 -1.23 -17.66 -7.38
C THR A 467 -1.24 -19.11 -6.93
N TYR A 468 -0.79 -19.34 -5.70
CA TYR A 468 -0.71 -20.65 -5.09
C TYR A 468 -1.58 -20.74 -3.85
N THR A 469 -2.24 -21.88 -3.68
CA THR A 469 -2.98 -22.24 -2.48
C THR A 469 -2.07 -23.10 -1.59
N ILE A 470 -1.92 -22.69 -0.34
CA ILE A 470 -1.10 -23.35 0.67
C ILE A 470 -2.05 -23.89 1.74
N THR A 471 -2.20 -25.21 1.79
CA THR A 471 -3.02 -25.87 2.82
C THR A 471 -2.13 -26.40 3.92
N VAL A 472 -2.35 -25.97 5.15
CA VAL A 472 -1.56 -26.32 6.33
C VAL A 472 -2.36 -27.26 7.24
N SER A 473 -1.72 -28.32 7.74
CA SER A 473 -2.34 -29.35 8.58
C SER A 473 -1.38 -29.88 9.65
N GLY A 474 -1.83 -30.87 10.42
CA GLY A 474 -1.02 -31.54 11.44
C GLY A 474 -0.82 -30.74 12.74
N MET A 475 -1.75 -29.83 13.05
CA MET A 475 -1.76 -29.09 14.31
C MET A 475 -1.95 -30.04 15.50
N THR A 476 -1.11 -29.91 16.53
CA THR A 476 -1.07 -30.79 17.70
C THR A 476 -1.78 -30.22 18.93
N GLY A 477 -2.16 -28.94 18.89
CA GLY A 477 -2.91 -28.28 19.93
C GLY A 477 -3.46 -26.93 19.47
N THR A 478 -4.19 -26.26 20.35
CA THR A 478 -4.68 -24.90 20.11
C THR A 478 -3.51 -23.91 20.04
N GLY A 479 -3.52 -23.01 19.08
CA GLY A 479 -2.48 -22.00 18.91
C GLY A 479 -2.52 -21.31 17.55
N THR A 480 -1.48 -20.59 17.18
CA THR A 480 -1.37 -19.94 15.86
C THR A 480 -0.69 -20.83 14.83
N VAL A 481 -1.04 -20.64 13.56
CA VAL A 481 -0.40 -21.22 12.38
C VAL A 481 0.04 -20.07 11.47
N ILE A 482 1.36 -19.97 11.22
CA ILE A 482 1.97 -18.87 10.47
C ILE A 482 2.92 -19.42 9.41
N PRO A 483 2.51 -19.51 8.13
CA PRO A 483 3.41 -19.84 7.03
C PRO A 483 4.20 -18.62 6.54
N SER A 484 5.41 -18.86 6.06
CA SER A 484 6.24 -17.89 5.34
C SER A 484 6.99 -18.54 4.18
N ILE A 485 7.39 -17.73 3.20
CA ILE A 485 8.18 -18.17 2.03
C ILE A 485 9.51 -17.42 2.07
N ALA A 486 10.61 -18.15 2.08
CA ALA A 486 11.95 -17.55 2.10
C ALA A 486 12.32 -16.94 0.74
N ALA A 487 13.30 -16.02 0.74
CA ALA A 487 13.93 -15.60 -0.50
C ALA A 487 14.70 -16.78 -1.12
N GLY A 488 14.80 -16.83 -2.45
CA GLY A 488 15.66 -17.81 -3.11
C GLY A 488 15.02 -19.15 -3.49
N VAL A 489 13.76 -19.40 -3.15
CA VAL A 489 13.15 -20.74 -3.24
C VAL A 489 12.52 -21.05 -4.60
N CYS A 490 12.13 -20.03 -5.35
CA CYS A 490 11.59 -20.16 -6.69
C CYS A 490 12.09 -19.02 -7.58
N GLN A 491 11.91 -19.15 -8.89
CA GLN A 491 12.49 -18.23 -9.86
C GLN A 491 11.54 -17.89 -11.00
N ASN A 492 11.69 -16.70 -11.57
CA ASN A 492 11.02 -16.34 -12.83
C ASN A 492 11.70 -16.99 -14.05
N ALA A 493 11.22 -16.65 -15.25
CA ALA A 493 11.79 -17.11 -16.52
C ALA A 493 13.24 -16.65 -16.76
N CYS A 494 13.73 -15.63 -16.03
CA CYS A 494 15.11 -15.11 -16.12
C CYS A 494 16.04 -15.81 -15.12
N ALA A 495 15.58 -16.83 -14.41
CA ALA A 495 16.27 -17.45 -13.28
C ALA A 495 16.61 -16.47 -12.13
N GLN A 496 15.91 -15.33 -12.05
CA GLN A 496 15.98 -14.48 -10.86
C GLN A 496 15.10 -15.07 -9.77
N THR A 497 15.67 -15.22 -8.58
CA THR A 497 14.99 -15.85 -7.46
C THR A 497 14.07 -14.88 -6.73
N ASN A 498 12.99 -15.39 -6.12
CA ASN A 498 12.01 -14.56 -5.41
C ASN A 498 12.60 -13.89 -4.17
N THR A 499 12.03 -12.75 -3.79
CA THR A 499 12.24 -12.14 -2.47
C THR A 499 11.46 -12.90 -1.39
N ALA A 500 11.81 -12.68 -0.12
CA ALA A 500 11.05 -13.24 1.00
C ALA A 500 9.60 -12.71 1.01
N SER A 501 8.66 -13.52 1.48
CA SER A 501 7.25 -13.15 1.52
C SER A 501 6.96 -11.98 2.45
N THR A 502 6.11 -11.07 1.98
CA THR A 502 5.44 -10.08 2.83
C THR A 502 4.00 -10.51 3.13
N SER A 503 3.36 -9.89 4.11
CA SER A 503 2.05 -10.28 4.60
C SER A 503 1.32 -9.08 5.17
N THR A 504 0.02 -8.97 4.91
CA THR A 504 -0.92 -8.16 5.70
C THR A 504 -1.53 -8.98 6.83
N ASP A 505 -1.73 -10.28 6.59
CA ASP A 505 -2.24 -11.22 7.58
C ASP A 505 -1.96 -12.68 7.17
N ASN A 506 -0.88 -13.26 7.71
CA ASN A 506 -0.48 -14.65 7.48
C ASN A 506 -0.55 -15.50 8.76
N SER A 507 -1.44 -15.16 9.68
CA SER A 507 -1.62 -15.92 10.92
C SER A 507 -3.07 -16.36 11.03
N VAL A 508 -3.31 -17.66 11.28
CA VAL A 508 -4.64 -18.17 11.63
C VAL A 508 -4.57 -18.85 12.99
N THR A 509 -5.54 -18.58 13.86
CA THR A 509 -5.66 -19.25 15.16
C THR A 509 -6.43 -20.56 15.00
N TYR A 510 -5.76 -21.69 15.28
CA TYR A 510 -6.36 -23.01 15.34
C TYR A 510 -6.85 -23.32 16.75
N ASN A 511 -8.14 -23.68 16.88
CA ASN A 511 -8.75 -24.16 18.11
C ASN A 511 -8.95 -25.67 18.03
N ALA A 512 -8.08 -26.43 18.69
CA ALA A 512 -8.21 -27.89 18.72
C ALA A 512 -9.57 -28.28 19.34
N PRO A 513 -10.33 -29.22 18.73
CA PRO A 513 -11.56 -29.73 19.31
C PRO A 513 -11.31 -30.29 20.72
N ALA A 514 -12.16 -29.92 21.69
CA ALA A 514 -12.07 -30.46 23.03
C ALA A 514 -12.26 -31.99 23.00
N THR A 515 -11.29 -32.74 23.51
CA THR A 515 -11.38 -34.20 23.62
C THR A 515 -12.10 -34.56 24.91
N CYS A 516 -13.25 -35.18 24.76
CA CYS A 516 -14.14 -35.51 25.87
C CYS A 516 -13.79 -36.90 26.36
N THR A 517 -13.49 -37.03 27.64
CA THR A 517 -12.95 -38.28 28.20
C THR A 517 -14.04 -39.22 28.67
N ASN A 518 -13.66 -40.48 28.81
CA ASN A 518 -14.54 -41.55 29.25
C ASN A 518 -14.73 -41.51 30.77
N VAL A 519 -15.84 -42.09 31.24
CA VAL A 519 -15.97 -42.55 32.62
C VAL A 519 -15.05 -43.75 32.81
N ASP A 520 -14.32 -43.80 33.93
CA ASP A 520 -13.54 -44.98 34.28
C ASP A 520 -14.48 -46.20 34.44
N PRO A 521 -14.01 -47.44 34.16
CA PRO A 521 -14.85 -48.64 34.25
C PRO A 521 -15.51 -48.79 35.63
N VAL A 522 -16.84 -48.86 35.65
CA VAL A 522 -17.64 -49.09 36.87
C VAL A 522 -17.98 -50.58 36.99
N PRO A 523 -17.67 -51.25 38.10
CA PRO A 523 -18.05 -52.65 38.29
C PRO A 523 -19.57 -52.86 38.37
N ASN A 524 -20.05 -53.96 37.78
CA ASN A 524 -21.43 -54.40 37.95
C ASN A 524 -21.69 -54.79 39.42
N GLN A 525 -22.90 -54.52 39.91
CA GLN A 525 -23.34 -54.93 41.25
C GLN A 525 -24.38 -56.05 41.16
N ILE A 526 -24.29 -57.01 42.07
CA ILE A 526 -25.28 -58.05 42.28
C ILE A 526 -25.69 -57.99 43.76
N VAL A 527 -26.94 -57.68 44.03
CA VAL A 527 -27.50 -57.54 45.38
C VAL A 527 -28.78 -58.36 45.50
N CYS A 528 -29.24 -58.61 46.73
CA CYS A 528 -30.53 -59.26 46.96
C CYS A 528 -31.64 -58.22 47.22
N ASN A 529 -32.89 -58.63 47.04
CA ASN A 529 -34.04 -57.85 47.45
C ASN A 529 -33.92 -57.43 48.93
N ASN A 530 -34.20 -56.16 49.22
CA ASN A 530 -34.05 -55.47 50.50
C ASN A 530 -32.61 -55.34 51.04
N ALA A 531 -31.59 -55.63 50.22
CA ALA A 531 -30.20 -55.35 50.58
C ALA A 531 -29.77 -53.95 50.11
N ALA A 532 -28.83 -53.33 50.83
CA ALA A 532 -28.21 -52.09 50.41
C ALA A 532 -27.22 -52.33 49.24
N THR A 533 -27.23 -51.44 48.25
CA THR A 533 -26.19 -51.40 47.20
C THR A 533 -24.90 -50.77 47.71
N THR A 534 -23.79 -51.03 47.04
CA THR A 534 -22.56 -50.24 47.26
C THR A 534 -22.73 -48.90 46.54
N ALA A 535 -22.28 -47.80 47.16
CA ALA A 535 -22.28 -46.50 46.49
C ALA A 535 -21.41 -46.54 45.21
N VAL A 536 -21.88 -45.91 44.13
CA VAL A 536 -21.14 -45.79 42.87
C VAL A 536 -20.53 -44.40 42.78
N ASN A 537 -19.21 -44.33 42.89
CA ASN A 537 -18.45 -43.09 42.69
C ASN A 537 -17.89 -43.06 41.28
N PHE A 538 -18.39 -42.16 40.44
CA PHE A 538 -17.90 -41.99 39.08
C PHE A 538 -16.60 -41.17 39.10
N THR A 539 -15.61 -41.63 38.35
CA THR A 539 -14.32 -40.93 38.16
C THR A 539 -14.00 -40.81 36.68
N SER A 540 -13.17 -39.82 36.36
CA SER A 540 -12.64 -39.57 35.01
C SER A 540 -11.19 -39.09 35.15
N GLY A 541 -10.35 -39.47 34.20
CA GLY A 541 -8.99 -38.95 34.07
C GLY A 541 -8.90 -37.44 33.79
N THR A 542 -10.03 -36.77 33.49
CA THR A 542 -10.06 -35.31 33.26
C THR A 542 -10.71 -34.57 34.43
N PRO A 543 -9.94 -33.73 35.15
CA PRO A 543 -10.47 -32.86 36.20
C PRO A 543 -11.60 -31.97 35.70
N GLY A 544 -12.65 -31.79 36.51
CA GLY A 544 -13.82 -30.95 36.16
C GLY A 544 -14.94 -31.68 35.40
N THR A 545 -14.79 -32.98 35.12
CA THR A 545 -15.85 -33.80 34.53
C THR A 545 -16.97 -34.05 35.54
N THR A 546 -18.21 -33.78 35.14
CA THR A 546 -19.43 -34.13 35.88
C THR A 546 -20.11 -35.33 35.23
N PHE A 547 -21.07 -35.97 35.90
CA PHE A 547 -21.73 -37.18 35.38
C PHE A 547 -23.24 -37.01 35.39
N SER A 548 -23.89 -37.42 34.30
CA SER A 548 -25.33 -37.64 34.25
C SER A 548 -25.59 -39.11 33.95
N TRP A 549 -26.62 -39.70 34.52
CA TRP A 549 -26.91 -41.10 34.29
C TRP A 549 -28.41 -41.36 34.17
N VAL A 550 -28.75 -42.42 33.42
CA VAL A 550 -30.11 -42.90 33.18
C VAL A 550 -30.18 -44.36 33.64
N ASN A 551 -31.24 -44.69 34.37
CA ASN A 551 -31.59 -46.04 34.80
C ASN A 551 -32.82 -46.51 34.02
N ASN A 552 -32.69 -47.60 33.27
CA ASN A 552 -33.81 -48.15 32.51
C ASN A 552 -34.83 -48.93 33.38
N THR A 553 -34.52 -49.22 34.64
CA THR A 553 -35.36 -50.03 35.52
C THR A 553 -35.52 -49.37 36.90
N PRO A 554 -36.35 -48.31 37.04
CA PRO A 554 -36.52 -47.61 38.32
C PRO A 554 -37.13 -48.47 39.44
N SER A 555 -37.79 -49.57 39.06
CA SER A 555 -38.40 -50.54 39.99
C SER A 555 -37.41 -51.22 40.93
N ILE A 556 -36.09 -51.06 40.73
CA ILE A 556 -35.09 -51.54 41.69
C ILE A 556 -34.92 -50.62 42.92
N GLY A 557 -35.59 -49.47 42.97
CA GLY A 557 -35.47 -48.49 44.06
C GLY A 557 -34.48 -47.34 43.78
N LEU A 558 -33.96 -47.24 42.56
CA LEU A 558 -33.15 -46.11 42.08
C LEU A 558 -33.97 -45.28 41.09
N ALA A 559 -33.85 -43.94 41.16
CA ALA A 559 -34.54 -43.04 40.24
C ALA A 559 -34.21 -43.33 38.76
N ALA A 560 -35.10 -42.92 37.83
CA ALA A 560 -34.93 -43.14 36.38
C ALA A 560 -33.76 -42.34 35.77
N ASN A 561 -33.35 -41.25 36.41
CA ASN A 561 -32.23 -40.42 36.02
C ASN A 561 -31.65 -39.70 37.23
N GLY A 562 -30.42 -39.22 37.09
CA GLY A 562 -29.77 -38.39 38.10
C GLY A 562 -28.44 -37.80 37.64
N THR A 563 -27.85 -36.97 38.49
CA THR A 563 -26.55 -36.32 38.27
C THR A 563 -25.60 -36.64 39.42
N GLY A 564 -24.31 -36.72 39.12
CA GLY A 564 -23.27 -37.06 40.09
C GLY A 564 -23.25 -38.54 40.49
N ASN A 565 -22.58 -38.84 41.59
CA ASN A 565 -22.44 -40.20 42.13
C ASN A 565 -23.79 -40.78 42.55
N ILE A 566 -23.90 -42.11 42.55
CA ILE A 566 -25.11 -42.82 43.03
C ILE A 566 -24.86 -43.23 44.49
N PRO A 567 -25.57 -42.66 45.46
CA PRO A 567 -25.48 -43.10 46.86
C PRO A 567 -25.94 -44.57 47.01
N SER A 568 -25.51 -45.21 48.10
CA SER A 568 -26.09 -46.50 48.49
C SER A 568 -27.61 -46.37 48.71
N PHE A 569 -28.38 -47.31 48.17
CA PHE A 569 -29.83 -47.38 48.33
C PHE A 569 -30.27 -48.81 48.59
N ILE A 570 -31.48 -48.99 49.14
CA ILE A 570 -32.06 -50.32 49.38
C ILE A 570 -32.67 -50.83 48.07
N ALA A 571 -32.08 -51.89 47.52
CA ALA A 571 -32.52 -52.49 46.28
C ALA A 571 -33.82 -53.28 46.49
N THR A 572 -34.76 -53.15 45.55
CA THR A 572 -36.05 -53.83 45.59
C THR A 572 -36.25 -54.73 44.36
N ASN A 573 -36.85 -55.88 44.57
CA ASN A 573 -37.29 -56.80 43.52
C ASN A 573 -38.57 -57.50 43.98
N ALA A 574 -39.70 -57.05 43.43
CA ALA A 574 -41.02 -57.62 43.71
C ALA A 574 -41.37 -58.82 42.79
N THR A 575 -40.46 -59.24 41.91
CA THR A 575 -40.69 -60.34 40.96
C THR A 575 -40.06 -61.63 41.46
N ALA A 576 -40.41 -62.77 40.85
CA ALA A 576 -39.80 -64.07 41.15
C ALA A 576 -38.49 -64.32 40.38
N ALA A 577 -38.08 -63.41 39.49
CA ALA A 577 -36.87 -63.52 38.67
C ALA A 577 -35.87 -62.40 39.03
N PRO A 578 -34.57 -62.55 38.72
CA PRO A 578 -33.62 -61.44 38.84
C PRO A 578 -34.04 -60.25 37.98
N VAL A 579 -34.03 -59.06 38.58
CA VAL A 579 -34.28 -57.80 37.87
C VAL A 579 -32.93 -57.16 37.57
N VAL A 580 -32.66 -56.86 36.29
CA VAL A 580 -31.42 -56.20 35.86
C VAL A 580 -31.74 -54.77 35.48
N ALA A 581 -31.12 -53.82 36.18
CA ALA A 581 -31.10 -52.42 35.81
C ALA A 581 -29.79 -52.11 35.08
N THR A 582 -29.88 -51.54 33.88
CA THR A 582 -28.74 -50.98 33.16
C THR A 582 -28.67 -49.49 33.44
N ILE A 583 -27.55 -49.07 34.01
CA ILE A 583 -27.26 -47.67 34.29
C ILE A 583 -26.31 -47.17 33.20
N THR A 584 -26.80 -46.25 32.37
CA THR A 584 -26.00 -45.59 31.33
C THR A 584 -25.55 -44.25 31.84
N VAL A 585 -24.23 -44.08 32.02
CA VAL A 585 -23.61 -42.85 32.49
C VAL A 585 -22.96 -42.10 31.32
N THR A 586 -23.23 -40.80 31.25
CA THR A 586 -22.64 -39.85 30.30
C THR A 586 -21.73 -38.90 31.08
N PRO A 587 -20.41 -38.91 30.84
CA PRO A 587 -19.51 -37.88 31.36
C PRO A 587 -19.80 -36.56 30.63
N VAL A 588 -19.95 -35.48 31.39
CA VAL A 588 -20.25 -34.14 30.89
C VAL A 588 -19.11 -33.22 31.34
N LEU A 589 -18.31 -32.77 30.37
CA LEU A 589 -17.27 -31.79 30.58
C LEU A 589 -17.73 -30.44 30.03
N THR A 590 -17.84 -29.45 30.91
CA THR A 590 -18.06 -28.06 30.48
C THR A 590 -16.69 -27.42 30.29
N VAL A 591 -16.33 -27.15 29.04
CA VAL A 591 -15.08 -26.46 28.71
C VAL A 591 -15.40 -25.00 28.43
N VAL A 592 -14.76 -24.11 29.17
CA VAL A 592 -14.77 -22.67 28.91
C VAL A 592 -13.47 -22.35 28.19
N THR A 593 -13.54 -22.03 26.90
CA THR A 593 -12.38 -21.67 26.10
C THR A 593 -12.33 -20.16 25.91
N PRO A 594 -11.35 -19.46 26.50
CA PRO A 594 -11.10 -18.05 26.20
C PRO A 594 -10.75 -17.93 24.73
N THR A 595 -11.50 -17.11 24.01
CA THR A 595 -11.34 -16.88 22.57
C THR A 595 -11.14 -15.39 22.34
N THR A 596 -10.23 -15.06 21.44
CA THR A 596 -9.99 -13.69 20.99
C THR A 596 -10.20 -13.62 19.49
N THR A 597 -10.96 -12.64 19.02
CA THR A 597 -11.14 -12.35 17.59
C THR A 597 -10.70 -10.90 17.34
N THR A 598 -9.76 -10.71 16.42
CA THR A 598 -9.19 -9.40 16.11
C THR A 598 -9.62 -8.97 14.71
N PHE A 599 -10.17 -7.75 14.62
CA PHE A 599 -10.55 -7.10 13.38
C PHE A 599 -9.54 -5.98 13.08
N ASN A 600 -8.79 -6.17 12.00
CA ASN A 600 -7.86 -5.17 11.46
C ASN A 600 -8.56 -4.29 10.42
N PHE A 601 -7.90 -3.21 10.01
CA PHE A 601 -8.45 -2.28 9.04
C PHE A 601 -8.54 -2.87 7.63
N THR A 602 -9.73 -2.84 7.03
CA THR A 602 -10.00 -3.32 5.66
C THR A 602 -10.52 -2.23 4.72
N GLY A 603 -10.74 -1.00 5.22
CA GLY A 603 -11.40 0.06 4.47
C GLY A 603 -12.92 -0.13 4.28
N ALA A 604 -13.52 -1.18 4.84
CA ALA A 604 -14.93 -1.47 4.76
C ALA A 604 -15.49 -1.99 6.11
N ALA A 605 -16.81 -2.08 6.22
CA ALA A 605 -17.48 -2.69 7.37
C ALA A 605 -17.18 -4.19 7.44
N GLN A 606 -17.02 -4.72 8.65
CA GLN A 606 -16.86 -6.15 8.94
C GLN A 606 -18.01 -6.59 9.86
N THR A 607 -18.26 -7.90 9.96
CA THR A 607 -19.35 -8.43 10.80
C THR A 607 -18.86 -9.56 11.69
N PHE A 608 -19.35 -9.60 12.92
CA PHE A 608 -19.14 -10.69 13.87
C PHE A 608 -20.49 -11.30 14.28
N THR A 609 -20.68 -12.58 14.02
CA THR A 609 -21.86 -13.32 14.52
C THR A 609 -21.47 -14.00 15.82
N VAL A 610 -22.19 -13.68 16.91
CA VAL A 610 -21.93 -14.21 18.25
C VAL A 610 -22.05 -15.74 18.24
N PRO A 611 -20.97 -16.49 18.57
CA PRO A 611 -21.01 -17.95 18.56
C PRO A 611 -22.00 -18.52 19.57
N THR A 612 -22.43 -19.76 19.33
CA THR A 612 -23.18 -20.55 20.31
C THR A 612 -22.40 -20.67 21.63
N GLY A 613 -23.08 -20.51 22.77
CA GLY A 613 -22.46 -20.61 24.10
C GLY A 613 -21.75 -19.33 24.58
N VAL A 614 -21.79 -18.24 23.81
CA VAL A 614 -21.27 -16.92 24.20
C VAL A 614 -22.42 -16.01 24.63
N THR A 615 -22.33 -15.48 25.85
CA THR A 615 -23.36 -14.59 26.44
C THR A 615 -22.83 -13.22 26.84
N SER A 616 -21.51 -13.01 26.74
CA SER A 616 -20.84 -11.76 27.06
C SER A 616 -19.57 -11.62 26.22
N ILE A 617 -19.29 -10.41 25.76
CA ILE A 617 -18.07 -10.07 25.01
C ILE A 617 -17.42 -8.86 25.67
N ASN A 618 -16.12 -8.94 25.90
CA ASN A 618 -15.29 -7.80 26.23
C ASN A 618 -14.63 -7.26 24.95
N PHE A 619 -14.84 -5.99 24.66
CA PHE A 619 -14.31 -5.30 23.50
C PHE A 619 -13.07 -4.52 23.90
N THR A 620 -12.10 -4.43 22.98
CA THR A 620 -11.07 -3.41 22.96
C THR A 620 -11.07 -2.76 21.58
N ALA A 621 -11.48 -1.50 21.49
CA ALA A 621 -11.39 -0.71 20.26
C ALA A 621 -10.21 0.25 20.34
N LEU A 622 -9.46 0.37 19.26
CA LEU A 622 -8.31 1.26 19.09
C LEU A 622 -8.59 2.18 17.92
N GLY A 623 -8.80 3.47 18.17
CA GLY A 623 -8.99 4.46 17.10
C GLY A 623 -7.70 4.67 16.30
N ALA A 624 -7.79 5.13 15.06
CA ALA A 624 -6.62 5.31 14.20
C ALA A 624 -5.87 6.63 14.48
N GLU A 625 -4.60 6.69 14.10
CA GLU A 625 -3.83 7.94 14.18
C GLU A 625 -4.24 8.95 13.10
N GLY A 626 -4.06 10.23 13.39
CA GLY A 626 -4.10 11.28 12.37
C GLY A 626 -2.84 11.31 11.51
N GLY A 627 -2.95 11.88 10.33
CA GLY A 627 -1.82 12.13 9.44
C GLY A 627 -0.94 13.26 9.97
N SER A 628 0.36 13.19 9.71
CA SER A 628 1.28 14.28 10.03
C SER A 628 1.21 15.37 8.97
N GLY A 629 1.34 16.64 9.36
CA GLY A 629 1.48 17.73 8.39
C GLY A 629 2.82 17.68 7.67
N ALA A 630 2.86 18.12 6.42
CA ALA A 630 4.10 18.20 5.65
C ALA A 630 5.07 19.23 6.24
N THR A 631 6.36 18.97 6.04
CA THR A 631 7.44 19.90 6.40
C THR A 631 7.41 21.15 5.52
N GLY A 632 7.72 22.30 6.12
CA GLY A 632 7.98 23.54 5.39
C GLY A 632 9.48 23.71 5.10
N THR A 633 9.82 24.54 4.10
CA THR A 633 11.22 24.83 3.71
C THR A 633 11.58 26.28 4.00
N ASN A 634 12.72 26.54 4.63
CA ASN A 634 13.20 27.89 4.94
C ASN A 634 14.69 28.02 4.61
N ASN A 635 15.03 28.77 3.56
CA ASN A 635 16.40 29.17 3.22
C ASN A 635 17.46 28.04 3.35
N GLY A 636 17.12 26.83 2.88
CA GLY A 636 17.97 25.62 2.97
C GLY A 636 17.80 24.75 4.22
N GLY A 637 17.00 25.16 5.22
CA GLY A 637 16.60 24.37 6.39
C GLY A 637 15.14 23.89 6.34
N THR A 638 14.81 22.89 7.17
CA THR A 638 13.46 22.28 7.23
C THR A 638 12.72 22.69 8.52
N VAL A 639 11.42 22.95 8.40
CA VAL A 639 10.51 23.22 9.53
C VAL A 639 9.55 22.05 9.66
N ALA A 640 9.53 21.42 10.83
CA ALA A 640 8.67 20.27 11.06
C ALA A 640 7.18 20.65 10.93
N GLY A 641 6.44 19.85 10.16
CA GLY A 641 4.99 19.81 10.29
C GLY A 641 4.59 19.18 11.63
N GLY A 642 3.36 19.43 12.05
CA GLY A 642 2.83 18.84 13.26
C GLY A 642 2.67 17.33 13.09
N ALA A 643 3.01 16.56 14.12
CA ALA A 643 2.68 15.14 14.15
C ALA A 643 1.16 14.95 14.20
N GLY A 644 0.65 13.90 13.57
CA GLY A 644 -0.72 13.46 13.80
C GLY A 644 -0.89 12.97 15.24
N GLY A 645 -2.07 13.21 15.81
CA GLY A 645 -2.44 12.69 17.12
C GLY A 645 -2.67 11.18 17.03
N ARG A 646 -2.34 10.46 18.10
CA ARG A 646 -2.59 9.02 18.21
C ARG A 646 -4.02 8.73 18.60
N GLY A 647 -4.57 7.60 18.18
CA GLY A 647 -5.91 7.18 18.59
C GLY A 647 -5.99 6.69 20.04
N SER A 648 -7.21 6.69 20.59
CA SER A 648 -7.51 6.17 21.93
C SER A 648 -7.72 4.66 21.92
N ARG A 649 -7.59 4.04 23.09
CA ARG A 649 -8.08 2.69 23.38
C ARG A 649 -9.32 2.79 24.26
N ALA A 650 -10.41 2.14 23.86
CA ALA A 650 -11.64 2.03 24.64
C ALA A 650 -11.95 0.55 24.89
N THR A 651 -12.15 0.16 26.14
CA THR A 651 -12.61 -1.20 26.48
C THR A 651 -14.00 -1.19 27.06
N GLY A 652 -14.82 -2.20 26.78
CA GLY A 652 -16.18 -2.29 27.30
C GLY A 652 -16.70 -3.71 27.29
N THR A 653 -17.78 -3.98 28.01
CA THR A 653 -18.40 -5.32 28.05
C THR A 653 -19.86 -5.23 27.63
N LEU A 654 -20.30 -6.10 26.72
CA LEU A 654 -21.69 -6.19 26.28
C LEU A 654 -22.24 -7.60 26.57
N ALA A 655 -23.43 -7.66 27.15
CA ALA A 655 -24.21 -8.89 27.17
C ALA A 655 -24.77 -9.16 25.77
N VAL A 656 -24.55 -10.37 25.25
CA VAL A 656 -24.93 -10.75 23.89
C VAL A 656 -25.75 -12.03 23.89
N THR A 657 -26.52 -12.23 22.82
CA THR A 657 -27.23 -13.50 22.58
C THR A 657 -26.52 -14.28 21.46
N PRO A 658 -26.37 -15.62 21.58
CA PRO A 658 -25.90 -16.44 20.46
C PRO A 658 -26.66 -16.15 19.15
N GLY A 659 -25.94 -16.01 18.05
CA GLY A 659 -26.47 -15.65 16.74
C GLY A 659 -26.69 -14.14 16.51
N GLN A 660 -26.50 -13.29 17.53
CA GLN A 660 -26.54 -11.84 17.36
C GLN A 660 -25.41 -11.38 16.43
N VAL A 661 -25.69 -10.49 15.49
CA VAL A 661 -24.69 -9.96 14.54
C VAL A 661 -24.26 -8.56 14.97
N LEU A 662 -22.96 -8.37 15.19
CA LEU A 662 -22.35 -7.08 15.48
C LEU A 662 -21.61 -6.56 14.24
N ASN A 663 -21.78 -5.28 13.91
CA ASN A 663 -21.07 -4.65 12.80
C ASN A 663 -19.81 -3.96 13.34
N ILE A 664 -18.66 -4.30 12.78
CA ILE A 664 -17.34 -3.84 13.24
C ILE A 664 -16.78 -2.87 12.21
N PHE A 665 -16.46 -1.65 12.64
CA PHE A 665 -15.82 -0.64 11.79
C PHE A 665 -14.48 -0.28 12.40
N VAL A 666 -13.41 -0.57 11.66
CA VAL A 666 -12.05 -0.28 12.12
C VAL A 666 -11.60 1.04 11.47
N GLY A 667 -11.08 1.98 12.26
CA GLY A 667 -10.66 3.28 11.78
C GLY A 667 -9.44 3.21 10.86
N GLY A 668 -9.44 4.00 9.79
CA GLY A 668 -8.26 4.17 8.93
C GLY A 668 -7.39 5.34 9.40
N ALA A 669 -6.07 5.24 9.25
CA ALA A 669 -5.15 6.34 9.55
C ALA A 669 -5.39 7.54 8.62
N GLY A 670 -5.16 8.75 9.14
CA GLY A 670 -5.21 9.97 8.33
C GLY A 670 -4.00 10.11 7.40
N GLY A 671 -4.20 10.57 6.17
CA GLY A 671 -3.15 10.90 5.20
C GLY A 671 -2.96 12.41 5.02
N THR A 672 -2.09 12.83 4.11
CA THR A 672 -1.93 14.26 3.72
C THR A 672 -2.51 14.49 2.33
N PRO A 673 -3.72 15.05 2.16
CA PRO A 673 -4.64 15.58 3.18
C PRO A 673 -5.80 14.65 3.57
N THR A 674 -5.76 13.40 3.09
CA THR A 674 -6.90 12.48 3.11
C THR A 674 -7.38 12.17 4.52
N ALA A 675 -8.69 12.24 4.73
CA ALA A 675 -9.34 11.80 5.97
C ALA A 675 -9.19 10.29 6.21
N GLY A 676 -9.02 9.89 7.47
CA GLY A 676 -9.09 8.50 7.89
C GLY A 676 -10.49 7.91 7.74
N PHE A 677 -10.58 6.66 7.29
CA PHE A 677 -11.85 5.93 7.13
C PHE A 677 -12.62 5.85 8.45
N ASN A 678 -13.96 5.89 8.39
CA ASN A 678 -14.88 5.89 9.52
C ASN A 678 -14.87 7.18 10.37
N GLY A 679 -14.74 8.32 9.68
CA GLY A 679 -15.09 9.63 10.24
C GLY A 679 -13.95 10.62 10.43
N GLY A 680 -12.75 10.40 9.90
CA GLY A 680 -11.71 11.44 9.94
C GLY A 680 -12.11 12.72 9.17
N GLY A 681 -11.58 13.87 9.59
CA GLY A 681 -11.67 15.14 8.87
C GLY A 681 -10.49 15.32 7.90
N ALA A 682 -10.70 15.92 6.73
CA ALA A 682 -9.62 16.18 5.78
C ALA A 682 -8.72 17.33 6.27
N GLY A 683 -7.43 17.27 5.94
CA GLY A 683 -6.50 18.38 6.14
C GLY A 683 -6.91 19.62 5.34
N GLY A 684 -6.61 20.81 5.84
CA GLY A 684 -7.07 22.07 5.23
C GLY A 684 -6.49 22.38 3.84
N ASN A 685 -5.41 21.71 3.44
CA ASN A 685 -4.91 21.66 2.07
C ASN A 685 -4.03 20.41 1.87
N ALA A 686 -3.53 20.18 0.66
CA ALA A 686 -2.72 18.99 0.27
C ALA A 686 -1.51 18.68 1.18
N ASN A 687 -1.07 19.63 1.99
CA ASN A 687 0.12 19.54 2.83
C ASN A 687 -0.22 19.45 4.33
N ALA A 688 -1.49 19.46 4.71
CA ALA A 688 -1.93 19.29 6.09
C ALA A 688 -2.37 17.84 6.33
N GLY A 689 -2.16 17.32 7.54
CA GLY A 689 -2.59 15.97 7.89
C GLY A 689 -4.11 15.89 8.08
N GLY A 690 -4.75 14.86 7.53
CA GLY A 690 -6.12 14.50 7.84
C GLY A 690 -6.23 13.84 9.21
N GLY A 691 -7.39 13.92 9.85
CA GLY A 691 -7.66 13.25 11.12
C GLY A 691 -7.89 11.74 10.94
N GLY A 692 -7.54 10.99 11.98
CA GLY A 692 -7.70 9.54 12.04
C GLY A 692 -9.16 9.11 12.21
N GLY A 693 -9.47 7.94 11.67
CA GLY A 693 -10.77 7.30 11.79
C GLY A 693 -11.09 6.74 13.17
N ALA A 694 -12.38 6.69 13.51
CA ALA A 694 -12.85 6.00 14.72
C ALA A 694 -12.85 4.49 14.52
N SER A 695 -12.59 3.71 15.58
CA SER A 695 -12.89 2.28 15.60
C SER A 695 -14.09 2.03 16.49
N ASP A 696 -15.11 1.38 15.96
CA ASP A 696 -16.39 1.21 16.65
C ASP A 696 -17.04 -0.16 16.40
N VAL A 697 -18.00 -0.47 17.29
CA VAL A 697 -18.92 -1.61 17.16
C VAL A 697 -20.33 -1.05 17.09
N ARG A 698 -21.16 -1.62 16.21
CA ARG A 698 -22.54 -1.17 15.96
C ARG A 698 -23.57 -2.28 16.00
N PHE A 699 -24.71 -1.99 16.61
CA PHE A 699 -25.87 -2.86 16.76
C PHE A 699 -27.14 -2.01 17.05
N PRO A 700 -28.34 -2.33 16.52
CA PRO A 700 -28.68 -3.50 15.69
C PRO A 700 -28.32 -3.37 14.21
N GLY A 701 -28.07 -2.15 13.74
CA GLY A 701 -27.66 -1.87 12.36
C GLY A 701 -26.19 -1.47 12.23
N ALA A 702 -25.86 -0.97 11.04
CA ALA A 702 -24.53 -0.51 10.67
C ALA A 702 -24.44 1.03 10.58
N ALA A 703 -25.51 1.77 10.87
CA ALA A 703 -25.51 3.23 10.78
C ALA A 703 -24.70 3.83 11.93
N THR A 704 -24.19 5.06 11.77
CA THR A 704 -23.42 5.73 12.84
C THR A 704 -24.22 5.96 14.11
N ALA A 705 -25.56 5.98 14.03
CA ALA A 705 -26.45 6.03 15.19
C ALA A 705 -26.51 4.71 15.97
N ASP A 706 -26.14 3.58 15.36
CA ASP A 706 -26.15 2.24 15.98
C ASP A 706 -24.86 1.94 16.75
N ARG A 707 -23.94 2.90 16.88
CA ARG A 707 -22.69 2.70 17.63
C ARG A 707 -23.01 2.39 19.08
N ILE A 708 -22.34 1.37 19.62
CA ILE A 708 -22.46 0.95 21.03
C ILE A 708 -21.13 1.07 21.79
N LEU A 709 -20.01 1.03 21.07
CA LEU A 709 -18.68 1.35 21.56
C LEU A 709 -17.94 2.11 20.47
N THR A 710 -17.23 3.19 20.81
CA THR A 710 -16.39 3.93 19.87
C THR A 710 -15.11 4.37 20.55
N ALA A 711 -13.97 4.00 19.96
CA ALA A 711 -12.66 4.55 20.28
C ALA A 711 -12.31 5.68 19.29
N ALA A 712 -11.82 6.79 19.83
CA ALA A 712 -11.52 7.99 19.10
C ALA A 712 -10.25 7.88 18.25
N GLY A 713 -10.33 8.32 17.00
CA GLY A 713 -9.18 8.63 16.17
C GLY A 713 -8.52 9.95 16.59
N GLY A 714 -7.21 10.05 16.34
CA GLY A 714 -6.43 11.24 16.65
C GLY A 714 -6.58 12.34 15.60
N GLY A 715 -6.36 13.59 15.99
CA GLY A 715 -6.42 14.75 15.10
C GLY A 715 -5.26 14.80 14.10
N GLY A 716 -5.46 15.45 12.96
CA GLY A 716 -4.41 15.65 11.96
C GLY A 716 -3.40 16.73 12.35
N GLY A 717 -2.14 16.58 11.94
CA GLY A 717 -1.09 17.58 12.17
C GLY A 717 -1.19 18.76 11.20
N GLY A 718 -0.97 19.97 11.72
CA GLY A 718 -0.89 21.18 10.90
C GLY A 718 0.39 21.25 10.07
N ARG A 719 0.37 21.93 8.93
CA ARG A 719 1.56 22.13 8.08
C ARG A 719 2.60 23.02 8.76
N GLY A 720 3.90 22.72 8.58
CA GLY A 720 5.01 23.60 8.99
C GLY A 720 5.15 24.84 8.08
N GLY A 721 5.61 25.96 8.63
CA GLY A 721 5.82 27.22 7.88
C GLY A 721 7.10 27.30 7.03
N CYS A 722 7.22 28.34 6.21
CA CYS A 722 8.36 28.66 5.33
C CYS A 722 8.82 30.15 5.51
N GLU A 723 10.14 30.40 5.66
CA GLU A 723 10.86 31.71 5.85
C GLU A 723 10.93 32.39 7.26
N GLY A 724 11.91 33.25 7.65
CA GLY A 724 13.17 33.78 7.05
C GLY A 724 13.78 35.03 7.80
N ILE A 725 15.11 35.07 8.03
CA ILE A 725 16.06 36.13 8.49
C ILE A 725 16.05 36.73 9.92
N LEU A 726 14.96 36.83 10.70
CA LEU A 726 15.05 37.39 12.08
C LEU A 726 14.22 36.68 13.18
N GLY A 727 13.69 35.47 12.95
CA GLY A 727 12.97 34.72 13.98
C GLY A 727 12.66 33.29 13.58
N ALA A 728 12.55 32.39 14.57
CA ALA A 728 12.32 30.97 14.35
C ALA A 728 10.93 30.72 13.71
N PRO A 729 10.85 29.89 12.65
CA PRO A 729 9.58 29.54 12.02
C PRO A 729 8.69 28.74 12.98
N GLY A 730 7.38 28.97 12.93
CA GLY A 730 6.40 28.22 13.71
C GLY A 730 6.25 26.80 13.17
N ALA A 731 6.59 25.80 13.98
CA ALA A 731 6.27 24.39 13.66
C ALA A 731 4.76 24.21 13.53
N GLY A 732 4.33 23.29 12.68
CA GLY A 732 2.92 22.94 12.60
C GLY A 732 2.40 22.42 13.95
N GLY A 733 1.16 22.78 14.31
CA GLY A 733 0.53 22.28 15.53
C GLY A 733 0.31 20.77 15.45
N ALA A 734 0.71 20.03 16.48
CA ALA A 734 0.40 18.60 16.59
C ALA A 734 -1.10 18.36 16.70
N GLY A 735 -1.60 17.28 16.10
CA GLY A 735 -2.97 16.84 16.28
C GLY A 735 -3.25 16.40 17.71
N GLY A 736 -4.51 16.55 18.15
CA GLY A 736 -4.94 16.08 19.46
C GLY A 736 -4.91 14.56 19.54
N ASN A 737 -4.43 14.01 20.65
CA ASN A 737 -4.52 12.57 20.90
C ASN A 737 -5.96 12.19 21.28
N GLY A 738 -6.43 11.05 20.79
CA GLY A 738 -7.69 10.47 21.21
C GLY A 738 -7.68 10.20 22.71
N ASP A 739 -8.73 10.65 23.40
CA ASP A 739 -8.99 10.36 24.80
C ASP A 739 -10.51 10.28 25.09
N GLY A 740 -10.90 10.23 26.37
CA GLY A 740 -12.30 10.17 26.76
C GLY A 740 -13.13 11.39 26.35
N ASN A 741 -12.48 12.54 26.22
CA ASN A 741 -13.09 13.85 25.91
C ASN A 741 -12.44 14.53 24.69
N GLY A 742 -11.63 13.80 23.92
CA GLY A 742 -10.77 14.29 22.86
C GLY A 742 -9.76 15.36 23.33
N SER A 743 -8.46 15.16 23.10
CA SER A 743 -7.51 16.26 23.29
C SER A 743 -7.67 17.31 22.19
N ASN A 744 -7.51 18.58 22.55
CA ASN A 744 -7.39 19.66 21.56
C ASN A 744 -6.12 19.47 20.74
N GLY A 745 -6.17 19.87 19.47
CA GLY A 745 -4.98 20.09 18.67
C GLY A 745 -4.12 21.20 19.28
N ALA A 746 -2.81 21.11 19.10
CA ALA A 746 -1.91 22.15 19.54
C ALA A 746 -2.01 23.37 18.62
N ASN A 747 -1.93 24.55 19.22
CA ASN A 747 -1.74 25.79 18.50
C ASN A 747 -0.35 25.82 17.85
N SER A 748 -0.22 26.47 16.71
CA SER A 748 1.09 26.83 16.15
C SER A 748 1.46 28.26 16.55
N GLY A 749 2.65 28.44 17.14
CA GLY A 749 3.13 29.72 17.65
C GLY A 749 3.86 30.57 16.61
N THR A 750 3.82 31.91 16.80
CA THR A 750 4.60 32.88 16.00
C THR A 750 5.43 33.81 16.88
N PHE A 751 6.60 34.25 16.40
CA PHE A 751 7.27 35.46 16.91
C PHE A 751 6.40 36.69 16.56
N GLY A 752 6.06 37.54 17.54
CA GLY A 752 5.37 38.83 17.32
C GLY A 752 3.87 38.88 17.68
N GLY A 753 3.27 37.83 18.24
CA GLY A 753 1.90 37.84 18.77
C GLY A 753 0.83 37.42 17.75
N GLY A 754 0.32 36.20 17.92
CA GLY A 754 -0.73 35.58 17.09
C GLY A 754 -0.52 34.07 17.00
N PHE A 755 -1.60 33.29 16.92
CA PHE A 755 -1.56 31.83 16.84
C PHE A 755 -2.62 31.32 15.85
N ALA A 756 -2.28 30.30 15.07
CA ALA A 756 -3.27 29.44 14.44
C ALA A 756 -3.75 28.46 15.51
N GLY A 757 -5.04 28.55 15.85
CA GLY A 757 -5.66 27.73 16.89
C GLY A 757 -5.74 26.28 16.45
N GLY A 758 -5.38 25.36 17.33
CA GLY A 758 -5.73 23.96 17.17
C GLY A 758 -7.24 23.77 17.31
N GLY A 759 -7.78 22.78 16.62
CA GLY A 759 -9.18 22.40 16.77
C GLY A 759 -9.43 21.80 18.15
N PHE A 760 -10.62 22.04 18.70
CA PHE A 760 -10.99 21.46 19.99
C PHE A 760 -11.32 19.96 19.84
N GLY A 761 -10.93 19.16 20.82
CA GLY A 761 -11.37 17.76 20.89
C GLY A 761 -12.85 17.66 21.24
N ALA A 762 -13.47 16.52 20.92
CA ALA A 762 -14.88 16.29 21.22
C ALA A 762 -15.09 15.76 22.64
N ILE A 763 -15.75 16.54 23.49
CA ILE A 763 -16.01 16.20 24.89
C ILE A 763 -17.29 15.35 24.99
N GLY A 764 -17.14 14.05 25.21
CA GLY A 764 -18.26 13.11 25.37
C GLY A 764 -19.18 13.10 24.14
N THR A 765 -20.36 13.73 24.26
CA THR A 765 -21.34 13.85 23.17
C THR A 765 -21.38 15.23 22.50
N ALA A 766 -20.47 16.15 22.85
CA ALA A 766 -20.36 17.45 22.19
C ALA A 766 -19.26 17.40 21.11
N PHE A 767 -19.55 17.95 19.92
CA PHE A 767 -18.56 18.13 18.86
C PHE A 767 -17.44 19.08 19.30
N GLY A 768 -16.23 18.85 18.79
CA GLY A 768 -15.14 19.79 18.89
C GLY A 768 -15.42 21.03 18.06
N ALA A 769 -15.24 22.21 18.65
CA ALA A 769 -15.26 23.47 17.93
C ALA A 769 -14.03 23.60 17.00
N GLU A 770 -14.15 24.40 15.95
CA GLU A 770 -13.04 24.72 15.06
C GLU A 770 -11.91 25.46 15.78
N GLY A 771 -10.69 25.27 15.27
CA GLY A 771 -9.55 26.11 15.58
C GLY A 771 -9.65 27.41 14.80
N ILE A 772 -9.33 28.52 15.47
CA ILE A 772 -9.30 29.84 14.83
C ILE A 772 -8.14 29.93 13.83
N GLY A 773 -8.38 30.57 12.69
CA GLY A 773 -7.28 31.05 11.83
C GLY A 773 -6.51 32.18 12.53
N CYS A 774 -5.32 32.53 12.03
CA CYS A 774 -4.55 33.64 12.60
C CYS A 774 -5.36 34.95 12.65
N ALA A 775 -5.35 35.61 13.83
CA ALA A 775 -6.17 36.76 14.24
C ALA A 775 -6.58 37.75 13.12
N GLY A 776 -7.88 37.79 12.82
CA GLY A 776 -8.58 38.94 12.22
C GLY A 776 -8.35 39.20 10.73
N PHE A 777 -7.33 38.63 10.10
CA PHE A 777 -7.09 38.82 8.67
C PHE A 777 -6.61 37.51 8.03
N LEU A 778 -7.52 36.91 7.24
CA LEU A 778 -7.22 36.16 6.02
C LEU A 778 -6.83 34.66 6.12
N GLY A 779 -6.69 34.02 7.29
CA GLY A 779 -6.62 32.53 7.38
C GLY A 779 -7.98 31.91 7.67
N ALA A 780 -8.39 30.85 6.95
CA ALA A 780 -9.69 30.23 7.22
C ALA A 780 -9.68 29.48 8.57
N PRO A 781 -10.72 29.61 9.41
CA PRO A 781 -10.94 28.69 10.52
C PRO A 781 -11.04 27.26 10.02
N GLY A 782 -10.78 26.30 10.91
CA GLY A 782 -11.25 24.93 10.66
C GLY A 782 -12.78 24.87 10.58
N ILE A 783 -13.30 23.69 10.32
CA ILE A 783 -14.73 23.43 10.41
C ILE A 783 -15.00 22.72 11.75
N ALA A 784 -16.06 23.11 12.46
CA ALA A 784 -16.58 22.32 13.58
C ALA A 784 -17.12 21.00 13.06
N ALA A 785 -16.95 19.92 13.82
CA ALA A 785 -17.59 18.66 13.44
C ALA A 785 -19.13 18.81 13.42
N SER A 786 -19.77 18.24 12.39
CA SER A 786 -21.23 18.13 12.28
C SER A 786 -21.62 16.65 12.29
N GLY A 787 -21.56 16.02 13.46
CA GLY A 787 -21.90 14.60 13.62
C GLY A 787 -20.70 13.69 13.91
N ALA A 788 -20.75 12.49 13.33
CA ALA A 788 -19.77 11.43 13.58
C ALA A 788 -18.36 11.75 13.05
N ALA A 789 -18.30 12.59 12.01
CA ALA A 789 -17.06 12.95 11.35
C ALA A 789 -16.36 14.12 12.03
N GLY A 790 -15.03 14.07 12.09
CA GLY A 790 -14.20 15.21 12.44
C GLY A 790 -14.36 16.33 11.41
N GLY A 791 -14.23 17.56 11.89
CA GLY A 791 -14.24 18.73 11.03
C GLY A 791 -12.97 18.82 10.19
N ASN A 792 -13.09 19.36 8.97
CA ASN A 792 -11.94 19.59 8.11
C ASN A 792 -11.07 20.73 8.66
N GLY A 793 -9.77 20.67 8.39
CA GLY A 793 -8.87 21.79 8.67
C GLY A 793 -9.18 23.01 7.82
N GLY A 794 -8.82 24.19 8.31
CA GLY A 794 -8.94 25.44 7.58
C GLY A 794 -7.84 25.57 6.54
N ALA A 795 -8.16 26.06 5.34
CA ALA A 795 -7.16 26.37 4.34
C ALA A 795 -6.35 27.63 4.71
N GLY A 796 -5.05 27.62 4.42
CA GLY A 796 -4.28 28.85 4.26
C GLY A 796 -4.63 29.51 2.93
N GLN A 797 -4.61 30.84 2.82
CA GLN A 797 -4.94 31.51 1.56
C GLN A 797 -3.86 31.29 0.49
N SER A 798 -4.29 31.18 -0.77
CA SER A 798 -3.42 31.16 -1.94
C SER A 798 -3.44 32.53 -2.60
N CYS A 799 -2.51 33.44 -2.27
CA CYS A 799 -2.26 34.58 -3.17
C CYS A 799 -0.95 35.33 -2.90
N CYS A 800 -0.16 35.40 -3.96
CA CYS A 800 0.86 36.42 -4.21
C CYS A 800 0.22 37.82 -4.28
N CYS A 801 1.01 38.86 -3.99
CA CYS A 801 0.80 40.28 -4.37
C CYS A 801 0.34 41.28 -3.29
N PHE A 802 0.76 41.19 -2.02
CA PHE A 802 0.72 42.35 -1.13
C PHE A 802 1.99 42.48 -0.27
N ASN A 803 2.49 43.72 -0.13
CA ASN A 803 3.65 44.09 0.70
C ASN A 803 3.36 44.06 2.23
N PHE A 804 2.42 43.25 2.71
CA PHE A 804 2.12 43.11 4.14
C PHE A 804 2.78 41.84 4.71
N GLN A 805 3.45 42.00 5.86
CA GLN A 805 4.38 41.04 6.50
C GLN A 805 3.77 39.74 7.09
N SER A 806 2.63 39.23 6.63
CA SER A 806 2.11 37.97 7.19
C SER A 806 1.20 37.16 6.26
N ILE A 807 1.63 35.94 5.90
CA ILE A 807 0.77 34.92 5.29
C ILE A 807 0.12 34.07 6.41
N PRO A 808 -1.22 34.01 6.51
CA PRO A 808 -1.90 33.35 7.63
C PRO A 808 -1.96 31.81 7.50
N GLY A 809 -1.60 31.10 8.57
CA GLY A 809 -1.91 29.68 8.73
C GLY A 809 -3.39 29.44 9.06
N GLY A 810 -3.96 28.37 8.49
CA GLY A 810 -5.32 27.92 8.77
C GLY A 810 -5.47 27.25 10.15
N GLY A 811 -6.68 27.31 10.70
CA GLY A 811 -7.01 26.66 11.97
C GLY A 811 -7.21 25.15 11.83
N GLY A 812 -7.05 24.40 12.93
CA GLY A 812 -7.37 22.98 12.95
C GLY A 812 -8.87 22.71 12.93
N GLY A 813 -9.32 21.59 12.36
CA GLY A 813 -10.71 21.14 12.42
C GLY A 813 -11.05 20.55 13.79
N GLY A 814 -12.31 20.68 14.21
CA GLY A 814 -12.79 20.13 15.47
C GLY A 814 -12.92 18.61 15.47
N GLY A 815 -12.79 17.97 16.63
CA GLY A 815 -13.02 16.53 16.79
C GLY A 815 -14.48 16.12 16.58
N GLY A 816 -14.71 14.95 16.00
CA GLY A 816 -16.04 14.36 15.82
C GLY A 816 -16.58 13.76 17.12
N GLN A 817 -17.87 13.96 17.39
CA GLN A 817 -18.55 13.45 18.59
C GLN A 817 -18.48 11.93 18.68
N LEU A 818 -18.58 11.26 17.53
CA LEU A 818 -18.53 9.80 17.44
C LEU A 818 -17.14 9.37 16.94
N GLY A 819 -16.10 9.97 17.49
CA GLY A 819 -14.74 9.42 17.45
C GLY A 819 -13.88 9.76 16.25
N GLY A 820 -14.33 10.46 15.22
CA GLY A 820 -13.45 10.90 14.14
C GLY A 820 -12.51 12.05 14.56
N GLY A 821 -11.22 11.98 14.23
CA GLY A 821 -10.30 13.11 14.45
C GLY A 821 -10.54 14.23 13.44
N GLY A 822 -10.39 15.49 13.85
CA GLY A 822 -10.42 16.67 12.96
C GLY A 822 -9.13 16.80 12.14
N GLY A 823 -9.22 17.41 10.97
CA GLY A 823 -8.05 17.65 10.11
C GLY A 823 -7.15 18.79 10.60
N GLY A 824 -5.86 18.71 10.32
CA GLY A 824 -4.90 19.79 10.57
C GLY A 824 -5.12 20.96 9.61
N GLY A 825 -4.80 22.17 10.05
CA GLY A 825 -4.86 23.37 9.22
C GLY A 825 -3.80 23.36 8.11
N GLY A 826 -4.12 23.99 6.98
CA GLY A 826 -3.19 24.23 5.88
C GLY A 826 -2.43 25.55 6.02
N SER A 827 -1.22 25.62 5.47
CA SER A 827 -0.47 26.87 5.26
C SER A 827 -0.12 27.03 3.77
N ALA A 828 0.05 28.25 3.26
CA ALA A 828 0.33 28.54 1.84
C ALA A 828 1.76 28.12 1.46
N GLY A 829 1.98 27.71 0.22
CA GLY A 829 3.21 26.99 -0.18
C GLY A 829 3.78 27.39 -1.53
N THR A 830 3.66 28.66 -1.93
CA THR A 830 4.33 29.11 -3.16
C THR A 830 5.76 29.52 -2.84
N VAL A 831 6.70 28.80 -3.43
CA VAL A 831 8.17 28.96 -3.35
C VAL A 831 8.69 30.36 -3.77
N ALA A 832 7.79 31.27 -4.17
CA ALA A 832 8.09 32.59 -4.70
C ALA A 832 7.68 33.76 -3.78
N CYS A 833 7.07 33.49 -2.62
CA CYS A 833 6.74 34.54 -1.66
C CYS A 833 7.76 34.52 -0.52
N GLN A 834 8.70 35.47 -0.54
CA GLN A 834 9.58 35.70 0.60
C GLN A 834 8.84 36.53 1.65
N GLY A 835 8.67 35.99 2.88
CA GLY A 835 8.04 36.65 4.01
C GLY A 835 6.86 35.91 4.65
N ASN A 836 7.14 35.20 5.75
CA ASN A 836 6.24 34.78 6.83
C ASN A 836 5.08 33.83 6.47
N ASP A 837 5.37 32.56 6.16
CA ASP A 837 4.37 31.49 6.31
C ASP A 837 4.36 30.99 7.75
N LYS A 838 3.24 31.24 8.44
CA LYS A 838 3.01 30.72 9.80
C LYS A 838 2.67 29.23 9.75
N GLY A 839 3.09 28.49 10.77
CA GLY A 839 2.62 27.12 10.97
C GLY A 839 1.11 27.10 11.20
N ALA A 840 0.46 26.03 10.77
CA ALA A 840 -0.98 25.87 10.90
C ALA A 840 -1.37 25.07 12.16
N GLY A 841 -2.60 25.23 12.65
CA GLY A 841 -3.07 24.56 13.87
C GLY A 841 -3.31 23.06 13.66
N GLY A 842 -3.09 22.25 14.69
CA GLY A 842 -3.43 20.83 14.66
C GLY A 842 -4.93 20.59 14.81
N GLY A 843 -5.47 19.51 14.25
CA GLY A 843 -6.87 19.12 14.42
C GLY A 843 -7.16 18.55 15.81
N GLY A 844 -8.39 18.68 16.30
CA GLY A 844 -8.85 18.09 17.56
C GLY A 844 -9.11 16.59 17.44
N ALA A 845 -8.94 15.84 18.53
CA ALA A 845 -9.23 14.40 18.53
C ALA A 845 -10.74 14.12 18.65
N GLY A 846 -11.18 12.97 18.13
CA GLY A 846 -12.56 12.53 18.30
C GLY A 846 -12.93 12.17 19.76
N GLY A 847 -14.22 11.96 20.00
CA GLY A 847 -14.76 11.54 21.29
C GLY A 847 -14.85 10.01 21.43
N THR A 848 -14.53 9.49 22.62
CA THR A 848 -14.73 8.07 22.96
C THR A 848 -16.10 7.90 23.65
N SER A 849 -16.92 6.94 23.23
CA SER A 849 -18.29 6.80 23.75
C SER A 849 -18.73 5.35 23.98
N TYR A 850 -19.60 5.15 24.98
CA TYR A 850 -20.27 3.89 25.30
C TYR A 850 -21.79 4.10 25.30
N THR A 851 -22.49 3.36 24.47
CA THR A 851 -23.94 3.48 24.22
C THR A 851 -24.57 2.09 24.09
N GLY A 852 -25.90 1.99 24.06
CA GLY A 852 -26.58 0.73 23.72
C GLY A 852 -26.35 -0.45 24.69
N GLY A 853 -26.12 -0.17 25.97
CA GLY A 853 -26.02 -1.22 27.01
C GLY A 853 -24.61 -1.80 27.23
N VAL A 854 -23.58 -1.24 26.59
CA VAL A 854 -22.18 -1.58 26.89
C VAL A 854 -21.80 -0.99 28.26
N THR A 855 -21.35 -1.85 29.17
CA THR A 855 -20.72 -1.40 30.43
C THR A 855 -19.33 -0.86 30.10
N ALA A 856 -19.14 0.44 30.34
CA ALA A 856 -17.88 1.13 30.06
C ALA A 856 -16.72 0.54 30.86
N GLY A 857 -15.59 0.31 30.18
CA GLY A 857 -14.32 -0.10 30.77
C GLY A 857 -13.30 1.03 30.76
N ALA A 858 -12.03 0.69 30.54
CA ALA A 858 -10.92 1.64 30.59
C ALA A 858 -10.78 2.42 29.27
N ILE A 859 -10.55 3.72 29.38
CA ILE A 859 -10.08 4.55 28.27
C ILE A 859 -8.61 4.85 28.48
N THR A 860 -7.77 4.54 27.49
CA THR A 860 -6.34 4.90 27.50
C THR A 860 -6.04 5.82 26.32
N THR A 861 -5.32 6.90 26.58
CA THR A 861 -5.02 7.94 25.59
C THR A 861 -3.66 7.69 24.96
N ASN A 862 -3.45 8.22 23.74
CA ASN A 862 -2.13 8.26 23.09
C ASN A 862 -1.49 6.87 22.80
N ILE A 863 -2.30 5.88 22.43
CA ILE A 863 -1.83 4.48 22.27
C ILE A 863 -1.59 4.11 20.82
N GLN A 864 -2.58 4.29 19.95
CA GLN A 864 -2.56 3.65 18.63
C GLN A 864 -1.85 4.53 17.60
N THR A 865 -0.85 3.93 16.93
CA THR A 865 -0.23 4.44 15.69
C THR A 865 -0.70 3.60 14.51
N GLY A 866 -0.72 4.17 13.31
CA GLY A 866 -1.31 3.60 12.12
C GLY A 866 -2.83 3.43 12.20
N ASN A 867 -3.32 2.42 11.49
CA ASN A 867 -4.75 2.08 11.47
C ASN A 867 -5.23 1.63 12.85
N GLY A 868 -6.55 1.71 13.05
CA GLY A 868 -7.21 1.19 14.24
C GLY A 868 -7.29 -0.33 14.27
N GLN A 869 -7.88 -0.85 15.35
CA GLN A 869 -8.17 -2.27 15.53
C GLN A 869 -9.38 -2.45 16.45
N VAL A 870 -10.15 -3.52 16.29
CA VAL A 870 -11.17 -3.95 17.26
C VAL A 870 -10.90 -5.38 17.67
N VAL A 871 -10.77 -5.63 18.97
CA VAL A 871 -10.51 -6.95 19.55
C VAL A 871 -11.70 -7.38 20.38
N LEU A 872 -12.20 -8.58 20.16
CA LEU A 872 -13.29 -9.22 20.89
C LEU A 872 -12.73 -10.36 21.74
N ASN A 873 -12.85 -10.25 23.04
CA ASN A 873 -12.46 -11.28 23.99
C ASN A 873 -13.73 -11.88 24.60
N TYR A 874 -13.93 -13.18 24.41
CA TYR A 874 -15.12 -13.87 24.89
C TYR A 874 -14.82 -15.31 25.26
N ASN A 875 -15.64 -15.86 26.14
CA ASN A 875 -15.53 -17.24 26.54
C ASN A 875 -16.56 -18.06 25.76
N VAL A 876 -16.11 -19.05 25.01
CA VAL A 876 -17.00 -20.04 24.40
C VAL A 876 -17.22 -21.15 25.42
N THR A 877 -18.45 -21.32 25.85
CA THR A 877 -18.83 -22.44 26.72
C THR A 877 -19.29 -23.60 25.85
N THR A 878 -18.45 -24.61 25.69
CA THR A 878 -18.82 -25.86 25.02
C THR A 878 -19.11 -26.92 26.07
N VAL A 879 -20.34 -27.46 26.03
CA VAL A 879 -20.69 -28.67 26.76
C VAL A 879 -20.34 -29.85 25.88
N CYS A 880 -19.42 -30.69 26.34
CA CYS A 880 -19.16 -31.95 25.69
C CYS A 880 -19.69 -33.12 26.50
N ASN A 881 -20.55 -33.92 25.85
CA ASN A 881 -20.97 -35.21 26.35
C ASN A 881 -19.97 -36.24 25.81
N GLY A 882 -19.12 -36.77 26.69
CA GLY A 882 -18.24 -37.87 26.34
C GLY A 882 -19.02 -39.16 26.08
N PRO A 883 -18.38 -40.19 25.52
CA PRO A 883 -19.05 -41.44 25.17
C PRO A 883 -19.64 -42.10 26.42
N THR A 884 -20.85 -42.63 26.27
CA THR A 884 -21.58 -43.25 27.38
C THR A 884 -20.93 -44.57 27.81
N SER A 885 -20.85 -44.80 29.12
CA SER A 885 -20.49 -46.10 29.69
C SER A 885 -21.72 -46.73 30.35
N ALA A 886 -21.77 -48.06 30.44
CA ALA A 886 -22.88 -48.76 31.06
C ALA A 886 -22.39 -49.84 32.03
N PHE A 887 -23.09 -49.96 33.16
CA PHE A 887 -22.93 -51.05 34.12
C PHE A 887 -24.31 -51.53 34.56
N THR A 888 -24.38 -52.72 35.15
CA THR A 888 -25.64 -53.31 35.61
C THR A 888 -25.71 -53.43 37.12
N ILE A 889 -26.89 -53.15 37.68
CA ILE A 889 -27.26 -53.55 39.03
C ILE A 889 -28.30 -54.66 38.91
N THR A 890 -27.92 -55.88 39.28
CA THR A 890 -28.81 -57.04 39.31
C THR A 890 -29.35 -57.23 40.72
N VAL A 891 -30.67 -57.18 40.87
CA VAL A 891 -31.34 -57.43 42.15
C VAL A 891 -31.97 -58.81 42.10
N ASN A 892 -31.41 -59.76 42.86
CA ASN A 892 -31.96 -61.10 42.98
C ASN A 892 -33.23 -61.09 43.85
N PRO A 893 -34.26 -61.84 43.49
CA PRO A 893 -35.50 -61.93 44.26
C PRO A 893 -35.26 -62.61 45.61
N THR A 894 -36.17 -62.40 46.56
CA THR A 894 -36.16 -63.16 47.82
C THR A 894 -36.49 -64.63 47.54
N ALA A 895 -35.64 -65.55 48.01
CA ALA A 895 -35.85 -66.98 47.87
C ALA A 895 -37.16 -67.40 48.57
N THR A 896 -38.01 -68.17 47.89
CA THR A 896 -39.22 -68.75 48.47
C THR A 896 -39.23 -70.26 48.23
N VAL A 897 -40.03 -70.99 49.02
CA VAL A 897 -40.32 -72.40 48.77
C VAL A 897 -41.82 -72.53 48.52
N ASN A 898 -42.19 -73.26 47.48
CA ASN A 898 -43.59 -73.55 47.19
C ASN A 898 -44.23 -74.30 48.38
N VAL A 899 -45.56 -74.17 48.51
CA VAL A 899 -46.31 -74.85 49.58
C VAL A 899 -46.04 -76.35 49.55
N ILE A 900 -45.67 -76.90 50.70
CA ILE A 900 -45.43 -78.34 50.88
C ILE A 900 -46.62 -78.92 51.66
N ALA A 901 -47.24 -79.96 51.12
CA ALA A 901 -48.33 -80.65 51.81
C ALA A 901 -47.80 -81.43 53.02
N PRO A 902 -48.50 -81.41 54.17
CA PRO A 902 -48.16 -82.26 55.30
C PRO A 902 -48.38 -83.74 54.94
N GLN A 903 -47.63 -84.63 55.59
CA GLN A 903 -47.80 -86.08 55.44
C GLN A 903 -48.29 -86.69 56.74
N THR A 904 -49.31 -87.55 56.67
CA THR A 904 -49.76 -88.37 57.80
C THR A 904 -49.64 -89.84 57.41
N LEU A 905 -48.86 -90.61 58.16
CA LEU A 905 -48.46 -91.97 57.81
C LEU A 905 -48.62 -92.91 59.00
N CYS A 906 -48.59 -94.22 58.74
CA CYS A 906 -48.47 -95.24 59.79
C CYS A 906 -47.02 -95.69 59.94
N ALA A 907 -46.65 -96.14 61.15
CA ALA A 907 -45.33 -96.72 61.41
C ALA A 907 -44.99 -97.85 60.42
N GLY A 908 -43.79 -97.80 59.83
CA GLY A 908 -43.33 -98.76 58.83
C GLY A 908 -43.75 -98.45 57.38
N SER A 909 -44.57 -97.43 57.14
CA SER A 909 -44.93 -96.98 55.79
C SER A 909 -43.84 -96.08 55.18
N PRO A 910 -43.58 -96.17 53.87
CA PRO A 910 -42.70 -95.22 53.19
C PRO A 910 -43.34 -93.83 53.12
N THR A 911 -42.56 -92.78 53.35
CA THR A 911 -42.97 -91.40 53.08
C THR A 911 -43.06 -91.13 51.58
N THR A 912 -43.85 -90.13 51.18
CA THR A 912 -43.71 -89.57 49.83
C THR A 912 -42.47 -88.67 49.83
N ALA A 913 -41.63 -88.77 48.79
CA ALA A 913 -40.47 -87.88 48.65
C ALA A 913 -40.93 -86.42 48.61
N VAL A 914 -40.25 -85.53 49.36
CA VAL A 914 -40.52 -84.09 49.34
C VAL A 914 -39.54 -83.45 48.37
N ASN A 915 -40.04 -83.14 47.17
CA ASN A 915 -39.31 -82.40 46.16
C ASN A 915 -39.56 -80.91 46.36
N PHE A 916 -38.57 -80.20 46.91
CA PHE A 916 -38.65 -78.75 47.06
C PHE A 916 -38.58 -78.09 45.69
N THR A 917 -39.50 -77.17 45.44
CA THR A 917 -39.52 -76.34 44.25
C THR A 917 -39.65 -74.88 44.67
N SER A 918 -39.08 -73.99 43.87
CA SER A 918 -39.18 -72.56 44.07
C SER A 918 -39.58 -71.90 42.75
N PRO A 919 -40.42 -70.86 42.77
CA PRO A 919 -40.58 -69.98 41.61
C PRO A 919 -39.32 -69.14 41.36
N THR A 920 -38.40 -69.05 42.34
CA THR A 920 -37.10 -68.42 42.23
C THR A 920 -36.06 -69.40 41.65
N PRO A 921 -35.34 -69.04 40.57
CA PRO A 921 -34.28 -69.89 40.00
C PRO A 921 -33.09 -70.12 40.96
N ASN A 922 -32.41 -71.26 40.82
CA ASN A 922 -31.15 -71.59 41.51
C ASN A 922 -31.20 -71.57 43.05
N VAL A 923 -32.35 -71.88 43.65
CA VAL A 923 -32.51 -71.96 45.11
C VAL A 923 -31.95 -73.27 45.66
N VAL A 924 -31.14 -73.18 46.72
CA VAL A 924 -30.72 -74.27 47.58
C VAL A 924 -31.66 -74.32 48.79
N PHE A 925 -32.22 -75.48 49.09
CA PHE A 925 -33.09 -75.65 50.25
C PHE A 925 -32.32 -76.29 51.40
N ASN A 926 -32.17 -75.57 52.51
CA ASN A 926 -31.67 -76.14 53.75
C ASN A 926 -32.86 -76.41 54.65
N TRP A 927 -32.91 -77.57 55.29
CA TRP A 927 -34.04 -77.90 56.18
C TRP A 927 -33.57 -78.50 57.49
N THR A 928 -34.35 -78.27 58.55
CA THR A 928 -34.17 -78.85 59.87
C THR A 928 -35.40 -79.66 60.24
N ASN A 929 -35.21 -80.73 61.01
CA ASN A 929 -36.24 -81.60 61.54
C ASN A 929 -36.12 -81.64 63.05
N ASN A 930 -37.17 -81.21 63.76
CA ASN A 930 -37.16 -81.20 65.22
C ASN A 930 -37.34 -82.59 65.86
N THR A 931 -37.72 -83.61 65.10
CA THR A 931 -38.02 -84.96 65.61
C THR A 931 -37.34 -86.05 64.76
N PRO A 932 -36.02 -86.27 64.90
CA PRO A 932 -35.31 -87.28 64.11
C PRO A 932 -35.80 -88.72 64.32
N ALA A 933 -36.48 -88.97 65.44
CA ALA A 933 -37.08 -90.27 65.77
C ALA A 933 -38.11 -90.78 64.74
N ILE A 934 -38.60 -89.93 63.82
CA ILE A 934 -39.43 -90.39 62.71
C ILE A 934 -38.66 -91.11 61.59
N GLY A 935 -37.33 -91.20 61.67
CA GLY A 935 -36.49 -91.85 60.66
C GLY A 935 -35.86 -90.89 59.63
N LEU A 936 -35.99 -89.57 59.82
CA LEU A 936 -35.34 -88.54 59.01
C LEU A 936 -34.26 -87.82 59.83
N ALA A 937 -33.11 -87.50 59.21
CA ALA A 937 -32.03 -86.78 59.87
C ALA A 937 -32.48 -85.43 60.48
N ALA A 938 -31.75 -84.92 61.48
CA ALA A 938 -32.06 -83.65 62.15
C ALA A 938 -31.92 -82.42 61.26
N ALA A 939 -31.13 -82.50 60.19
CA ALA A 939 -31.00 -81.47 59.18
C ALA A 939 -30.52 -82.08 57.85
N GLY A 940 -30.71 -81.35 56.76
CA GLY A 940 -30.19 -81.72 55.45
C GLY A 940 -30.28 -80.58 54.43
N THR A 941 -29.75 -80.85 53.24
CA THR A 941 -29.77 -79.93 52.10
C THR A 941 -30.39 -80.62 50.89
N GLY A 942 -31.10 -79.86 50.06
CA GLY A 942 -31.83 -80.38 48.90
C GLY A 942 -33.10 -81.15 49.29
N ASN A 943 -33.66 -81.87 48.32
CA ASN A 943 -34.92 -82.63 48.48
C ASN A 943 -34.82 -83.71 49.55
N ILE A 944 -35.95 -84.03 50.18
CA ILE A 944 -36.02 -85.16 51.12
C ILE A 944 -36.47 -86.40 50.35
N PRO A 945 -35.60 -87.42 50.16
CA PRO A 945 -36.01 -88.66 49.53
C PRO A 945 -37.04 -89.41 50.38
N SER A 946 -37.78 -90.34 49.77
CA SER A 946 -38.66 -91.25 50.52
C SER A 946 -37.84 -92.05 51.54
N PHE A 947 -38.35 -92.16 52.76
CA PHE A 947 -37.77 -92.94 53.85
C PHE A 947 -38.87 -93.71 54.58
N ILE A 948 -38.48 -94.76 55.30
CA ILE A 948 -39.44 -95.53 56.10
C ILE A 948 -39.71 -94.76 57.38
N ALA A 949 -40.96 -94.33 57.57
CA ALA A 949 -41.34 -93.56 58.73
C ALA A 949 -41.32 -94.47 59.98
N GLN A 950 -40.56 -94.05 61.00
CA GLN A 950 -40.37 -94.78 62.26
C GLN A 950 -41.24 -94.16 63.37
N ASN A 951 -41.63 -94.98 64.32
CA ASN A 951 -42.17 -94.53 65.60
C ASN A 951 -41.82 -95.61 66.65
N PRO A 952 -40.72 -95.45 67.40
CA PRO A 952 -40.30 -96.46 68.36
C PRO A 952 -41.17 -96.49 69.64
N GLY A 953 -42.15 -95.58 69.77
CA GLY A 953 -43.04 -95.48 70.92
C GLY A 953 -44.52 -95.65 70.57
N ASN A 954 -45.38 -95.57 71.59
CA ASN A 954 -46.82 -95.82 71.48
C ASN A 954 -47.65 -94.52 71.38
N THR A 955 -47.03 -93.37 71.12
CA THR A 955 -47.71 -92.09 70.92
C THR A 955 -47.40 -91.53 69.52
N PRO A 956 -48.35 -90.83 68.87
CA PRO A 956 -48.08 -90.17 67.60
C PRO A 956 -46.86 -89.23 67.69
N LEU A 957 -45.91 -89.35 66.76
CA LEU A 957 -44.82 -88.40 66.62
C LEU A 957 -45.18 -87.37 65.55
N VAL A 958 -44.94 -86.08 65.83
CA VAL A 958 -45.13 -84.98 64.89
C VAL A 958 -43.77 -84.32 64.66
N ALA A 959 -43.17 -84.57 63.50
CA ALA A 959 -41.98 -83.86 63.07
C ALA A 959 -42.39 -82.56 62.37
N THR A 960 -41.87 -81.43 62.84
CA THR A 960 -41.92 -80.16 62.11
C THR A 960 -40.64 -80.02 61.31
N ILE A 961 -40.78 -80.05 59.99
CA ILE A 961 -39.68 -79.80 59.06
C ILE A 961 -39.71 -78.32 58.71
N THR A 962 -38.63 -77.60 59.00
CA THR A 962 -38.50 -76.17 58.67
C THR A 962 -37.51 -76.01 57.54
N VAL A 963 -37.97 -75.51 56.40
CA VAL A 963 -37.19 -75.38 55.17
C VAL A 963 -36.88 -73.90 54.95
N THR A 964 -35.60 -73.58 54.86
CA THR A 964 -35.06 -72.26 54.56
C THR A 964 -34.50 -72.26 53.13
N PRO A 965 -35.20 -71.65 52.16
CA PRO A 965 -34.69 -71.49 50.79
C PRO A 965 -33.55 -70.47 50.77
N LEU A 966 -32.52 -70.69 49.96
CA LEU A 966 -31.31 -69.88 49.88
C LEU A 966 -30.91 -69.64 48.42
N VAL A 967 -30.60 -68.41 48.04
CA VAL A 967 -30.03 -68.09 46.72
C VAL A 967 -28.51 -67.92 46.88
N PRO A 968 -27.66 -68.78 46.27
CA PRO A 968 -26.21 -68.74 46.45
C PRO A 968 -25.55 -67.72 45.52
N VAL A 969 -25.53 -66.43 45.91
CA VAL A 969 -24.74 -65.38 45.22
C VAL A 969 -24.25 -64.33 46.21
N GLY A 970 -22.93 -64.12 46.28
CA GLY A 970 -22.29 -62.95 46.93
C GLY A 970 -22.49 -62.78 48.45
N GLY A 971 -23.06 -63.77 49.13
CA GLY A 971 -23.45 -63.73 50.53
C GLY A 971 -24.77 -64.50 50.68
N SER A 972 -24.78 -65.56 51.47
CA SER A 972 -25.93 -66.44 51.61
C SER A 972 -27.06 -65.76 52.40
N ILE A 973 -28.09 -65.26 51.71
CA ILE A 973 -29.25 -64.63 52.36
C ILE A 973 -30.43 -65.62 52.38
N PRO A 974 -30.82 -66.16 53.56
CA PRO A 974 -31.94 -67.08 53.67
C PRO A 974 -33.26 -66.36 53.39
N GLY A 975 -34.11 -66.99 52.56
CA GLY A 975 -35.52 -66.64 52.45
C GLY A 975 -36.30 -67.03 53.71
N GLY A 976 -37.55 -66.58 53.80
CA GLY A 976 -38.41 -66.90 54.94
C GLY A 976 -38.56 -68.42 55.13
N PRO A 977 -38.32 -68.96 56.34
CA PRO A 977 -38.48 -70.39 56.58
C PRO A 977 -39.95 -70.78 56.46
N VAL A 978 -40.23 -71.88 55.77
CA VAL A 978 -41.56 -72.49 55.68
C VAL A 978 -41.53 -73.83 56.38
N SER A 979 -42.49 -74.06 57.26
CA SER A 979 -42.60 -75.31 58.00
C SER A 979 -43.77 -76.15 57.49
N PHE A 980 -43.57 -77.47 57.45
CA PHE A 980 -44.63 -78.45 57.24
C PHE A 980 -44.46 -79.60 58.22
N ILE A 981 -45.52 -80.37 58.45
CA ILE A 981 -45.48 -81.49 59.40
C ILE A 981 -45.45 -82.83 58.68
N ILE A 982 -44.66 -83.75 59.24
CA ILE A 982 -44.73 -85.18 58.96
C ILE A 982 -45.20 -85.84 60.27
N GLN A 983 -46.44 -86.31 60.28
CA GLN A 983 -47.08 -86.92 61.45
C GLN A 983 -47.20 -88.43 61.27
N GLN A 984 -46.89 -89.18 62.33
CA GLN A 984 -47.08 -90.62 62.41
C GLN A 984 -48.28 -90.96 63.30
N ALA A 985 -49.29 -91.66 62.75
CA ALA A 985 -50.48 -92.12 63.45
C ALA A 985 -50.36 -93.60 63.88
N LEU A 986 -51.08 -93.97 64.95
CA LEU A 986 -51.10 -95.33 65.51
C LEU A 986 -51.97 -96.27 64.66
N GLN A 987 -51.49 -97.50 64.42
CA GLN A 987 -52.18 -98.53 63.65
C GLN A 987 -52.97 -99.45 64.59
N TYR A 988 -54.29 -99.33 64.63
CA TYR A 988 -55.17 -100.37 65.19
C TYR A 988 -56.32 -100.72 64.22
N LEU A 989 -56.49 -102.03 64.12
CA LEU A 989 -57.31 -102.85 63.24
C LEU A 989 -58.82 -102.66 63.50
N GLU A 990 -59.66 -102.67 62.45
CA GLU A 990 -60.79 -103.61 62.38
C GLU A 990 -61.45 -103.64 60.98
N GLN A 991 -61.59 -104.86 60.47
CA GLN A 991 -62.45 -105.24 59.35
C GLN A 991 -63.86 -105.53 59.88
N VAL A 992 -64.90 -105.29 59.07
CA VAL A 992 -65.87 -106.29 58.56
C VAL A 992 -67.24 -105.67 58.22
N LEU A 993 -67.72 -106.03 57.01
CA LEU A 993 -69.11 -106.06 56.49
C LEU A 993 -69.75 -104.76 55.96
N ALA A 994 -70.59 -104.76 54.91
CA ALA A 994 -70.61 -105.36 53.56
C ALA A 994 -71.91 -104.83 52.87
N VAL A 995 -71.90 -104.75 51.53
CA VAL A 995 -73.05 -104.74 50.58
C VAL A 995 -73.94 -103.46 50.60
N VAL A 996 -74.21 -102.72 49.52
CA VAL A 996 -75.05 -102.99 48.32
C VAL A 996 -74.86 -101.79 47.36
N LEU A 997 -74.35 -102.01 46.12
CA LEU A 997 -75.00 -101.82 44.79
C LEU A 997 -75.47 -100.36 44.50
N VAL A 998 -75.24 -99.70 43.35
CA VAL A 998 -75.44 -100.07 41.93
C VAL A 998 -74.82 -98.97 41.00
N VAL A 999 -74.52 -99.35 39.74
CA VAL A 999 -74.49 -98.56 38.47
C VAL A 999 -73.13 -98.02 37.96
N GLN A 1000 -72.63 -98.73 36.95
CA GLN A 1000 -71.67 -98.39 35.88
C GLN A 1000 -72.30 -97.45 34.79
N PRO A 1001 -71.67 -97.03 33.66
CA PRO A 1001 -70.25 -97.01 33.21
C PRO A 1001 -69.90 -95.67 32.45
N ILE A 1002 -68.78 -95.40 31.73
CA ILE A 1002 -68.37 -95.86 30.37
C ILE A 1002 -67.14 -95.02 29.88
N LEU A 1003 -66.22 -95.68 29.14
CA LEU A 1003 -65.25 -95.28 28.06
C LEU A 1003 -64.63 -93.86 28.00
N ILE A 1004 -63.32 -93.64 27.82
CA ILE A 1004 -62.31 -94.03 26.77
C ILE A 1004 -62.64 -93.63 25.31
N HIS A 1005 -61.88 -92.66 24.77
CA HIS A 1005 -61.29 -92.51 23.40
C HIS A 1005 -61.37 -91.04 22.92
N LEU A 1006 -60.26 -90.32 22.72
CA LEU A 1006 -59.34 -90.27 21.55
C LEU A 1006 -59.89 -89.44 20.35
N ILE A 1007 -59.00 -88.63 19.74
CA ILE A 1007 -58.95 -88.13 18.33
C ILE A 1007 -59.10 -86.61 18.09
N PHE A 1008 -57.97 -86.02 17.71
CA PHE A 1008 -57.64 -85.08 16.61
C PHE A 1008 -58.57 -83.92 16.16
N GLN A 1009 -57.85 -82.81 15.87
CA GLN A 1009 -57.92 -81.93 14.68
C GLN A 1009 -58.83 -80.68 14.65
N CYS A 1010 -58.11 -79.55 14.55
CA CYS A 1010 -58.22 -78.50 13.53
C CYS A 1010 -59.43 -77.55 13.45
N LEU A 1011 -59.07 -76.26 13.62
CA LEU A 1011 -59.27 -75.14 12.69
C LEU A 1011 -60.55 -74.25 12.81
N VAL A 1012 -60.22 -72.95 12.90
CA VAL A 1012 -60.92 -71.70 12.48
C VAL A 1012 -62.16 -71.29 13.29
N PHE A 1013 -62.25 -70.10 13.91
CA PHE A 1013 -62.22 -68.77 13.31
C PHE A 1013 -62.18 -67.69 14.41
N GLN A 1014 -61.32 -66.70 14.20
CA GLN A 1014 -61.33 -65.35 14.77
C GLN A 1014 -62.58 -64.55 14.29
N PRO A 1015 -62.98 -63.37 14.85
CA PRO A 1015 -62.03 -62.28 15.14
C PRO A 1015 -62.36 -61.24 16.24
N LEU A 1016 -61.33 -60.41 16.53
CA LEU A 1016 -61.35 -58.95 16.83
C LEU A 1016 -62.16 -58.46 18.06
N VAL A 1017 -61.72 -57.57 18.96
CA VAL A 1017 -60.97 -56.29 18.89
C VAL A 1017 -60.44 -55.99 20.31
N LEU A 1018 -59.13 -55.74 20.51
CA LEU A 1018 -58.50 -54.45 20.89
C LEU A 1018 -59.35 -53.54 21.83
N VAL A 1019 -58.90 -52.99 22.95
CA VAL A 1019 -57.76 -52.09 23.14
C VAL A 1019 -57.31 -52.12 24.61
N TYR A 1020 -55.99 -52.09 24.75
CA TYR A 1020 -55.18 -52.09 25.96
C TYR A 1020 -54.86 -50.64 26.40
N SER A 1021 -54.71 -50.46 27.71
CA SER A 1021 -53.86 -49.50 28.46
C SER A 1021 -53.29 -48.28 27.72
N GLN A 1022 -53.63 -47.06 28.13
CA GLN A 1022 -52.93 -46.28 29.16
C GLN A 1022 -51.52 -45.77 28.79
N LEU A 1023 -51.40 -44.45 28.98
CA LEU A 1023 -50.24 -43.72 29.50
C LEU A 1023 -48.90 -43.89 28.77
N HIS A 1024 -48.45 -42.83 28.10
CA HIS A 1024 -47.96 -41.67 28.84
C HIS A 1024 -48.42 -40.36 28.21
#